data_AF-A0A971XAC7-F1
#
_entry.id   AF-A0A971XAC7-F1
#
_cell.length_a   1.000
_cell.length_b   1.000
_cell.length_c   1.000
_cell.angle_alpha   90.00
_cell.angle_beta   90.00
_cell.angle_gamma   90.00
#
_symmetry.space_group_name_H-M   'P 1'
#
loop_
_entity.id
_entity.type
_entity.pdbx_description
1 polymer ?
#
loop_
_entity_poly.entity_id
_entity_poly.type
_entity_poly.pdbx_seq_one_letter_code
_entity_poly.pdbx_strand_id
1 'polypeptide(L)'
;YNIIQDIQGRLLPGFPVTTATYPERRDEDSKDLRIGYYTFASAGAVSIRFWYPIKIDYYAKTTLTATPTPEPLSDETGDDDSDDDPEITPEPPEEQRNIEEIIDSVDSQSNCVIKADERGNEIFDVSKGIPVRENLYVNAVAKEYLYNLGFTEHTHTESEVIRVKRTYNLEWEEDEGHYDTIKCGSGVMRHVPGTFCTDSDGDGVNDTCPGHPYNGCVDTDGDGINDSCPGHTAWIHNWVKKSSTEVVYSKPHTVTRSYSYRTINTLEVYVPDSVTVQNPALPGGSVSIKASGLASPEIIYSHSTARDDHVLRDPFQHARANGDIKYGPDIGSYVIDLGVTHIDGGRSEPEVPGIEDYATIVENTIAEYHVRNDSLVFNGSVILDGTTSTTGKAKDPATVPEAPLCGNNVFYKNKLQIPDSVLNDVHESSGIITYRRLSDTINPTPEDIIEQEIAVNSVRVHTPVVCNTGVYDDKQNDQSLNPEKNRAAVILGRPSKIKVSSTGTHLDIPGYNKIVAEDRKEMDCSKYTKQMQVKFPFDVYIGTDKPDNSCFIPKDSWYTIPEEGIIDLYIPTWVSEGDYDVKFRQIAVNAPNTENEQELANTDISNYVAVRTSKVRVIGRIYGFKITDVTDTLWEEVFRVKKNSAAHTGNYYYVGTRDEEGAERGISSLFTLPLLEGSHALYKNRGALKTGYAFKFELETLGCYFGENDYIQITPRFYYVKKDGTERQEVTLWYHGEFNGKTNYFVPIEPQGRNRDNPLSMTLGDSYRNVPDENIKETARLLGLNEDSFRYGTKSIGWFDKIILSKYQRIFTGPNKNLPQGVDKDTSVMSKQKWYGEYYLPNYLFVTTPGFDVPNYGRTHYGLDGKEDFWLRDGYIIVNFTIETVKDNNFEDPSLSYWGAKRCNMFTREGFKREKTDYYEKEFILTDGDIVFYDTDKRASDDYGIGGTH
;
A
#
# COMPACT_ATOMS: atom_id res chain seq x y z
N TYR A 1 28.22 9.72 -30.77
CA TYR A 1 29.37 9.02 -31.35
C TYR A 1 30.50 8.86 -30.33
N ASN A 2 31.29 9.90 -30.01
CA ASN A 2 32.50 9.83 -29.14
C ASN A 2 32.33 9.22 -27.73
N ILE A 3 31.10 8.95 -27.30
CA ILE A 3 30.76 8.45 -25.96
C ILE A 3 30.39 6.95 -25.93
N ILE A 4 30.31 6.30 -27.09
CA ILE A 4 30.10 4.85 -27.19
C ILE A 4 31.48 4.19 -27.19
N GLN A 5 31.73 3.35 -26.21
CA GLN A 5 33.00 2.67 -25.98
C GLN A 5 33.23 1.51 -26.95
N ASP A 6 32.19 0.73 -27.27
CA ASP A 6 32.31 -0.43 -28.15
C ASP A 6 31.03 -0.79 -28.94
N ILE A 7 31.18 -1.77 -29.82
CA ILE A 7 30.11 -2.29 -30.69
C ILE A 7 28.99 -3.03 -29.94
N GLN A 8 29.13 -3.26 -28.63
CA GLN A 8 28.09 -3.85 -27.78
C GLN A 8 27.21 -2.76 -27.12
N GLY A 9 27.39 -1.50 -27.54
CA GLY A 9 26.61 -0.36 -27.08
C GLY A 9 27.03 0.19 -25.72
N ARG A 10 28.13 -0.31 -25.12
CA ARG A 10 28.64 0.20 -23.84
C ARG A 10 29.06 1.66 -23.99
N LEU A 11 28.82 2.48 -22.98
CA LEU A 11 29.23 3.88 -22.95
C LEU A 11 30.56 4.06 -22.21
N LEU A 12 31.31 5.10 -22.56
CA LEU A 12 32.49 5.49 -21.79
C LEU A 12 32.05 5.97 -20.39
N PRO A 13 32.72 5.57 -19.29
CA PRO A 13 32.33 5.95 -17.94
C PRO A 13 32.59 7.44 -17.65
N GLY A 14 31.82 8.02 -16.73
CA GLY A 14 32.06 9.35 -16.16
C GLY A 14 31.12 10.48 -16.60
N PHE A 15 29.98 10.19 -17.24
CA PHE A 15 28.92 11.19 -17.45
C PHE A 15 27.52 10.65 -17.15
N PRO A 16 26.58 11.49 -16.66
CA PRO A 16 25.19 11.10 -16.46
C PRO A 16 24.44 10.97 -17.78
N VAL A 17 23.57 9.97 -17.87
CA VAL A 17 22.70 9.68 -19.01
C VAL A 17 21.26 9.59 -18.52
N THR A 18 20.37 10.38 -19.10
CA THR A 18 18.94 10.33 -18.78
C THR A 18 18.32 9.03 -19.29
N THR A 19 17.97 8.12 -18.40
CA THR A 19 17.35 6.81 -18.70
C THR A 19 15.82 6.86 -18.64
N ALA A 20 15.25 7.81 -17.90
CA ALA A 20 13.82 8.09 -17.88
C ALA A 20 13.56 9.60 -17.76
N THR A 21 12.50 10.09 -18.38
CA THR A 21 12.02 11.48 -18.26
C THR A 21 10.62 11.58 -17.65
N TYR A 22 10.00 10.47 -17.30
CA TYR A 22 8.67 10.40 -16.68
C TYR A 22 8.54 9.10 -15.85
N PRO A 23 7.86 9.10 -14.68
CA PRO A 23 7.24 10.25 -14.01
C PRO A 23 8.23 11.23 -13.39
N GLU A 24 9.48 10.82 -13.17
CA GLU A 24 10.58 11.69 -12.76
C GLU A 24 11.78 11.51 -13.70
N ARG A 25 12.61 12.56 -13.82
CA ARG A 25 13.84 12.48 -14.59
C ARG A 25 14.89 11.66 -13.83
N ARG A 26 15.25 10.50 -14.38
CA ARG A 26 16.31 9.65 -13.86
C ARG A 26 17.55 9.76 -14.74
N ASP A 27 18.63 10.27 -14.14
CA ASP A 27 19.96 10.30 -14.76
C ASP A 27 20.82 9.23 -14.08
N GLU A 28 21.34 8.28 -14.85
CA GLU A 28 22.18 7.16 -14.39
C GLU A 28 23.62 7.29 -14.92
N ASP A 29 24.62 6.71 -14.24
CA ASP A 29 26.01 6.77 -14.69
C ASP A 29 26.21 5.87 -15.92
N SER A 30 26.72 6.48 -16.99
CA SER A 30 27.26 5.86 -18.20
C SER A 30 27.99 4.52 -18.04
N LYS A 31 28.72 4.28 -16.94
CA LYS A 31 29.68 3.17 -16.79
C LYS A 31 29.11 1.76 -17.06
N ASP A 32 27.84 1.52 -16.72
CA ASP A 32 27.17 0.21 -16.86
C ASP A 32 26.07 0.21 -17.92
N LEU A 33 25.75 1.38 -18.49
CA LEU A 33 24.68 1.57 -19.45
C LEU A 33 25.08 1.10 -20.85
N ARG A 34 24.11 0.47 -21.54
CA ARG A 34 24.25 0.00 -22.92
C ARG A 34 23.13 0.53 -23.78
N ILE A 35 23.44 1.40 -24.73
CA ILE A 35 22.48 1.85 -25.73
C ILE A 35 22.30 0.75 -26.79
N GLY A 36 21.06 0.43 -27.18
CA GLY A 36 20.78 -0.56 -28.24
C GLY A 36 21.26 -2.00 -27.97
N TYR A 37 21.36 -2.41 -26.70
CA TYR A 37 21.73 -3.77 -26.32
C TYR A 37 20.77 -4.80 -26.95
N TYR A 38 21.33 -5.89 -27.50
CA TYR A 38 20.68 -6.85 -28.41
C TYR A 38 20.18 -6.32 -29.76
N THR A 39 19.80 -5.05 -29.90
CA THR A 39 19.36 -4.47 -31.19
C THR A 39 20.47 -4.53 -32.25
N PHE A 40 21.72 -4.27 -31.87
CA PHE A 40 22.85 -4.27 -32.81
C PHE A 40 23.36 -5.66 -33.19
N ALA A 41 23.24 -6.66 -32.29
CA ALA A 41 23.73 -8.02 -32.53
C ALA A 41 22.86 -8.78 -33.56
N SER A 42 21.58 -8.41 -33.67
CA SER A 42 20.59 -9.09 -34.53
C SER A 42 20.45 -8.51 -35.94
N ALA A 43 20.98 -7.30 -36.19
CA ALA A 43 20.62 -6.49 -37.37
C ALA A 43 21.72 -6.33 -38.43
N GLY A 44 22.91 -6.93 -38.25
CA GLY A 44 24.00 -6.90 -39.24
C GLY A 44 24.56 -5.50 -39.57
N ALA A 45 24.26 -4.48 -38.76
CA ALA A 45 24.60 -3.09 -39.03
C ALA A 45 26.09 -2.78 -38.78
N VAL A 46 26.78 -2.23 -39.78
CA VAL A 46 28.24 -2.00 -39.74
C VAL A 46 28.62 -0.56 -39.31
N SER A 47 27.68 0.39 -39.33
CA SER A 47 27.89 1.79 -38.89
C SER A 47 26.57 2.58 -38.83
N ILE A 48 26.43 3.48 -37.85
CA ILE A 48 25.37 4.52 -37.81
C ILE A 48 26.02 5.90 -37.61
N ARG A 49 25.58 6.91 -38.38
CA ARG A 49 25.86 8.33 -38.15
C ARG A 49 24.56 9.08 -37.90
N PHE A 50 24.57 9.98 -36.91
CA PHE A 50 23.48 10.90 -36.64
C PHE A 50 23.82 12.28 -37.23
N TRP A 51 22.88 12.88 -37.97
CA TRP A 51 22.87 14.29 -38.37
C TRP A 51 21.53 14.91 -37.97
N TYR A 52 21.52 16.23 -37.75
CA TYR A 52 20.38 16.98 -37.22
C TYR A 52 20.06 18.15 -38.17
N PRO A 53 18.80 18.45 -38.52
CA PRO A 53 17.56 17.76 -38.11
C PRO A 53 17.29 16.45 -38.87
N ILE A 54 16.37 15.64 -38.36
CA ILE A 54 16.20 14.22 -38.75
C ILE A 54 15.52 14.05 -40.11
N LYS A 55 16.16 13.27 -40.99
CA LYS A 55 15.55 12.58 -42.13
C LYS A 55 16.14 11.15 -42.16
N ILE A 56 15.32 10.14 -42.45
CA ILE A 56 15.73 8.72 -42.41
C ILE A 56 15.58 8.14 -43.82
N ASP A 57 16.69 7.70 -44.41
CA ASP A 57 16.72 6.96 -45.66
C ASP A 57 17.31 5.56 -45.39
N TYR A 58 16.63 4.50 -45.87
CA TYR A 58 17.10 3.11 -45.75
C TYR A 58 17.75 2.63 -47.06
N TYR A 59 18.84 1.87 -46.96
CA TYR A 59 19.43 1.15 -48.08
C TYR A 59 19.65 -0.31 -47.69
N ALA A 60 18.98 -1.23 -48.39
CA ALA A 60 19.23 -2.67 -48.28
C ALA A 60 20.31 -3.09 -49.29
N LYS A 61 21.14 -4.07 -48.91
CA LYS A 61 22.12 -4.69 -49.82
C LYS A 61 21.98 -6.21 -49.76
N THR A 62 21.35 -6.79 -50.78
CA THR A 62 21.21 -8.24 -50.93
C THR A 62 22.52 -8.85 -51.43
N THR A 63 22.95 -9.95 -50.81
CA THR A 63 23.89 -10.91 -51.39
C THR A 63 23.49 -12.33 -50.98
N LEU A 64 23.57 -13.25 -51.93
CA LEU A 64 23.13 -14.65 -51.86
C LEU A 64 23.91 -15.47 -50.82
N THR A 65 23.29 -16.54 -50.31
CA THR A 65 23.96 -17.64 -49.58
C THR A 65 23.74 -18.96 -50.31
N ALA A 66 24.81 -19.74 -50.45
CA ALA A 66 24.83 -20.98 -51.24
C ALA A 66 24.45 -22.24 -50.44
N THR A 67 24.01 -23.25 -51.19
CA THR A 67 23.64 -24.62 -50.78
C THR A 67 24.85 -25.47 -50.33
N PRO A 68 24.62 -26.57 -49.58
CA PRO A 68 25.53 -27.72 -49.55
C PRO A 68 25.03 -28.92 -50.40
N THR A 69 25.84 -29.26 -51.40
CA THR A 69 26.20 -30.58 -51.99
C THR A 69 25.29 -31.83 -51.81
N PRO A 70 25.03 -32.56 -52.91
CA PRO A 70 25.74 -33.83 -53.14
C PRO A 70 26.40 -33.99 -54.54
N GLU A 71 27.46 -34.80 -54.58
CA GLU A 71 28.23 -35.32 -55.74
C GLU A 71 27.89 -36.81 -56.00
N PRO A 72 28.34 -37.48 -57.10
CA PRO A 72 28.71 -37.02 -58.46
C PRO A 72 28.22 -37.97 -59.62
N LEU A 73 28.74 -37.74 -60.85
CA LEU A 73 28.67 -38.56 -62.10
C LEU A 73 27.34 -38.48 -62.89
N SER A 74 27.29 -38.43 -64.23
CA SER A 74 28.27 -38.65 -65.34
C SER A 74 28.02 -37.64 -66.49
N ASP A 75 29.01 -36.96 -67.07
CA ASP A 75 29.85 -37.34 -68.24
C ASP A 75 29.19 -37.21 -69.65
N GLU A 76 30.01 -36.80 -70.64
CA GLU A 76 29.78 -36.67 -72.11
C GLU A 76 29.00 -35.47 -72.72
N THR A 77 29.79 -34.44 -73.11
CA THR A 77 29.90 -33.78 -74.44
C THR A 77 28.68 -33.42 -75.32
N GLY A 78 28.70 -32.17 -75.82
CA GLY A 78 28.04 -31.76 -77.06
C GLY A 78 28.26 -30.27 -77.39
N ASP A 79 29.00 -29.97 -78.45
CA ASP A 79 29.09 -28.62 -79.03
C ASP A 79 27.73 -28.19 -79.64
N ASP A 80 27.42 -26.89 -79.68
CA ASP A 80 27.50 -26.11 -80.94
C ASP A 80 27.40 -24.59 -80.70
N ASP A 81 27.80 -23.84 -81.72
CA ASP A 81 28.01 -22.40 -81.80
C ASP A 81 26.72 -21.63 -82.18
N SER A 82 26.50 -20.44 -81.59
CA SER A 82 25.78 -19.33 -82.23
C SER A 82 25.77 -18.06 -81.37
N ASP A 83 26.30 -16.96 -81.90
CA ASP A 83 26.00 -15.59 -81.47
C ASP A 83 24.49 -15.28 -81.56
N ASP A 84 23.93 -14.61 -80.54
CA ASP A 84 22.98 -13.50 -80.75
C ASP A 84 22.79 -12.69 -79.45
N ASP A 85 22.77 -11.35 -79.59
CA ASP A 85 22.56 -10.37 -78.51
C ASP A 85 21.14 -9.78 -78.62
N PRO A 86 20.22 -10.06 -77.67
CA PRO A 86 18.90 -9.46 -77.66
C PRO A 86 18.85 -8.20 -76.78
N GLU A 87 18.89 -7.07 -77.47
CA GLU A 87 18.41 -5.75 -77.09
C GLU A 87 17.16 -5.77 -76.17
N ILE A 88 17.15 -4.94 -75.11
CA ILE A 88 16.08 -4.91 -74.10
C ILE A 88 14.83 -4.22 -74.64
N THR A 89 13.76 -4.97 -74.87
CA THR A 89 12.40 -4.45 -75.11
C THR A 89 11.69 -4.13 -73.77
N PRO A 90 11.02 -2.97 -73.61
CA PRO A 90 10.16 -2.73 -72.46
C PRO A 90 8.84 -3.52 -72.57
N GLU A 91 8.32 -3.98 -71.43
CA GLU A 91 7.02 -4.68 -71.34
C GLU A 91 5.83 -3.76 -71.71
N PRO A 92 4.73 -4.32 -72.26
CA PRO A 92 3.52 -3.56 -72.55
C PRO A 92 2.73 -3.21 -71.27
N PRO A 93 1.88 -2.16 -71.29
CA PRO A 93 1.07 -1.79 -70.12
C PRO A 93 0.02 -2.85 -69.78
N GLU A 94 -0.14 -3.18 -68.49
CA GLU A 94 -1.26 -3.99 -68.01
C GLU A 94 -2.59 -3.24 -68.18
N GLU A 95 -3.60 -3.85 -68.81
CA GLU A 95 -4.89 -3.20 -69.08
C GLU A 95 -5.69 -2.93 -67.79
N GLN A 96 -5.66 -3.81 -66.78
CA GLN A 96 -6.41 -3.63 -65.53
C GLN A 96 -5.65 -4.17 -64.32
N ARG A 97 -5.62 -3.40 -63.22
CA ARG A 97 -4.95 -3.77 -61.96
C ARG A 97 -5.78 -3.37 -60.76
N ASN A 98 -6.00 -4.33 -59.86
CA ASN A 98 -6.70 -4.12 -58.59
C ASN A 98 -5.70 -4.24 -57.43
N ILE A 99 -5.73 -3.31 -56.47
CA ILE A 99 -4.84 -3.28 -55.30
C ILE A 99 -5.69 -3.22 -54.04
N GLU A 100 -5.48 -4.15 -53.10
CA GLU A 100 -6.13 -4.13 -51.80
C GLU A 100 -5.31 -3.32 -50.78
N GLU A 101 -6.01 -2.50 -50.00
CA GLU A 101 -5.49 -1.69 -48.90
C GLU A 101 -6.31 -2.01 -47.65
N ILE A 102 -5.67 -2.31 -46.52
CA ILE A 102 -6.33 -2.56 -45.24
C ILE A 102 -5.81 -1.55 -44.22
N ILE A 103 -6.72 -0.87 -43.55
CA ILE A 103 -6.47 0.15 -42.53
C ILE A 103 -7.23 -0.27 -41.27
N ASP A 104 -6.51 -0.63 -40.22
CA ASP A 104 -7.09 -1.07 -38.97
C ASP A 104 -6.59 -0.26 -37.75
N SER A 105 -7.36 -0.33 -36.67
CA SER A 105 -6.95 0.12 -35.34
C SER A 105 -7.53 -0.87 -34.33
N VAL A 106 -6.90 -2.04 -34.23
CA VAL A 106 -7.34 -3.14 -33.36
C VAL A 106 -6.82 -3.06 -31.92
N ASP A 107 -5.71 -2.35 -31.65
CA ASP A 107 -5.22 -2.15 -30.27
C ASP A 107 -6.11 -1.16 -29.49
N SER A 108 -6.70 -1.63 -28.39
CA SER A 108 -7.54 -0.85 -27.47
C SER A 108 -6.83 0.24 -26.68
N GLN A 109 -5.50 0.20 -26.59
CA GLN A 109 -4.67 1.07 -25.73
C GLN A 109 -5.23 1.20 -24.31
N SER A 110 -5.74 0.09 -23.79
CA SER A 110 -6.50 0.05 -22.56
C SER A 110 -5.62 0.07 -21.32
N ASN A 111 -6.11 0.73 -20.27
CA ASN A 111 -5.45 0.81 -18.97
C ASN A 111 -6.52 0.67 -17.88
N CYS A 112 -6.24 -0.17 -16.87
CA CYS A 112 -7.15 -0.40 -15.76
C CYS A 112 -6.43 -0.36 -14.43
N VAL A 113 -7.05 0.29 -13.44
CA VAL A 113 -6.54 0.40 -12.08
C VAL A 113 -7.57 -0.04 -11.05
N ILE A 114 -7.09 -0.73 -10.02
CA ILE A 114 -7.79 -0.96 -8.76
C ILE A 114 -7.13 -0.04 -7.72
N LYS A 115 -7.93 0.77 -7.01
CA LYS A 115 -7.45 1.74 -6.01
C LYS A 115 -8.41 1.81 -4.81
N ALA A 116 -7.97 2.46 -3.73
CA ALA A 116 -8.73 2.55 -2.48
C ALA A 116 -9.89 3.54 -2.54
N ASP A 117 -10.91 3.31 -1.70
CA ASP A 117 -11.96 4.25 -1.31
C ASP A 117 -12.67 4.99 -2.45
N GLU A 118 -12.54 6.31 -2.51
CA GLU A 118 -13.11 7.19 -3.53
C GLU A 118 -12.00 7.81 -4.37
N ARG A 119 -12.18 7.78 -5.70
CA ARG A 119 -11.21 8.28 -6.68
C ARG A 119 -10.84 9.75 -6.43
N GLY A 120 -9.55 10.01 -6.20
CA GLY A 120 -9.01 11.33 -5.88
C GLY A 120 -9.03 11.70 -4.39
N ASN A 121 -9.46 10.79 -3.52
CA ASN A 121 -9.40 10.91 -2.06
C ASN A 121 -9.02 9.56 -1.42
N GLU A 122 -8.06 8.86 -2.03
CA GLU A 122 -7.56 7.57 -1.58
C GLU A 122 -6.87 7.70 -0.21
N ILE A 123 -7.43 7.08 0.84
CA ILE A 123 -6.82 7.09 2.18
C ILE A 123 -5.66 6.08 2.25
N PHE A 124 -5.79 4.96 1.52
CA PHE A 124 -4.83 3.87 1.46
C PHE A 124 -4.14 3.77 0.09
N ASP A 125 -2.88 3.33 0.09
CA ASP A 125 -2.12 3.01 -1.12
C ASP A 125 -2.12 1.49 -1.31
N VAL A 126 -2.95 1.00 -2.23
CA VAL A 126 -3.14 -0.45 -2.46
C VAL A 126 -1.86 -1.20 -2.88
N SER A 127 -0.79 -0.51 -3.27
CA SER A 127 0.52 -1.14 -3.52
C SER A 127 1.32 -1.40 -2.24
N LYS A 128 1.07 -0.59 -1.19
CA LYS A 128 1.75 -0.62 0.11
C LYS A 128 0.93 -1.31 1.20
N GLY A 129 -0.40 -1.24 1.12
CA GLY A 129 -1.30 -1.90 2.05
C GLY A 129 -2.71 -1.31 1.98
N ILE A 130 -3.72 -2.17 2.00
CA ILE A 130 -5.10 -1.81 2.34
C ILE A 130 -5.70 -2.89 3.27
N PRO A 131 -6.42 -2.53 4.35
CA PRO A 131 -7.10 -3.51 5.21
C PRO A 131 -8.31 -4.16 4.54
N VAL A 132 -8.71 -5.35 4.99
CA VAL A 132 -10.09 -5.82 4.75
C VAL A 132 -11.10 -4.83 5.38
N ARG A 133 -12.35 -4.85 4.90
CA ARG A 133 -13.43 -3.89 5.27
C ARG A 133 -13.27 -2.46 4.75
N GLU A 134 -12.16 -2.11 4.11
CA GLU A 134 -12.08 -0.90 3.29
C GLU A 134 -12.63 -1.15 1.89
N ASN A 135 -12.87 -0.05 1.16
CA ASN A 135 -13.44 -0.12 -0.17
C ASN A 135 -12.35 -0.04 -1.23
N LEU A 136 -12.61 -0.69 -2.35
CA LEU A 136 -11.91 -0.48 -3.60
C LEU A 136 -12.82 0.23 -4.61
N TYR A 137 -12.19 0.86 -5.60
CA TYR A 137 -12.79 1.16 -6.87
C TYR A 137 -11.96 0.56 -8.01
N VAL A 138 -12.65 0.19 -9.08
CA VAL A 138 -12.06 -0.21 -10.36
C VAL A 138 -12.38 0.86 -11.38
N ASN A 139 -11.36 1.30 -12.10
CA ASN A 139 -11.51 2.25 -13.19
C ASN A 139 -10.68 1.81 -14.40
N ALA A 140 -11.31 1.67 -15.57
CA ALA A 140 -10.63 1.43 -16.83
C ALA A 140 -10.92 2.53 -17.85
N VAL A 141 -9.97 2.71 -18.78
CA VAL A 141 -10.12 3.50 -20.00
C VAL A 141 -9.59 2.70 -21.18
N ALA A 142 -10.17 2.91 -22.36
CA ALA A 142 -9.77 2.29 -23.62
C ALA A 142 -10.32 3.12 -24.79
N LYS A 143 -9.88 2.87 -26.02
CA LYS A 143 -10.42 3.56 -27.21
C LYS A 143 -11.94 3.42 -27.32
N GLU A 144 -12.63 4.50 -27.65
CA GLU A 144 -14.10 4.53 -27.81
C GLU A 144 -14.60 3.66 -28.98
N TYR A 145 -13.75 3.37 -29.94
CA TYR A 145 -14.01 2.41 -31.01
C TYR A 145 -12.71 1.77 -31.53
N LEU A 146 -12.83 0.58 -32.09
CA LEU A 146 -11.84 -0.09 -32.94
C LEU A 146 -12.46 -0.22 -34.33
N TYR A 147 -11.64 -0.30 -35.37
CA TYR A 147 -12.13 -0.52 -36.73
C TYR A 147 -11.19 -1.40 -37.55
N ASN A 148 -11.78 -2.06 -38.55
CA ASN A 148 -11.12 -2.74 -39.64
C ASN A 148 -11.79 -2.26 -40.94
N LEU A 149 -11.06 -1.51 -41.76
CA LEU A 149 -11.55 -0.88 -42.96
C LEU A 149 -10.64 -1.27 -44.13
N GLY A 150 -11.22 -1.89 -45.16
CA GLY A 150 -10.50 -2.26 -46.35
C GLY A 150 -11.05 -1.57 -47.60
N PHE A 151 -10.14 -1.23 -48.51
CA PHE A 151 -10.43 -0.71 -49.83
C PHE A 151 -9.82 -1.60 -50.91
N THR A 152 -10.44 -1.61 -52.08
CA THR A 152 -9.83 -2.10 -53.31
C THR A 152 -9.75 -0.95 -54.30
N GLU A 153 -8.54 -0.53 -54.68
CA GLU A 153 -8.32 0.40 -55.77
C GLU A 153 -8.37 -0.35 -57.10
N HIS A 154 -9.30 0.03 -57.97
CA HIS A 154 -9.45 -0.48 -59.32
C HIS A 154 -8.84 0.53 -60.29
N THR A 155 -7.79 0.10 -61.00
CA THR A 155 -7.12 0.92 -62.01
C THR A 155 -7.21 0.28 -63.39
N HIS A 156 -7.34 1.11 -64.42
CA HIS A 156 -7.46 0.68 -65.82
C HIS A 156 -6.84 1.73 -66.73
N THR A 157 -6.24 1.30 -67.83
CA THR A 157 -5.69 2.19 -68.88
C THR A 157 -6.06 1.66 -70.26
N GLU A 158 -6.78 2.46 -71.04
CA GLU A 158 -7.10 2.17 -72.44
C GLU A 158 -6.36 3.19 -73.34
N SER A 159 -5.94 2.76 -74.53
CA SER A 159 -5.31 3.63 -75.52
C SER A 159 -5.87 3.39 -76.92
N GLU A 160 -6.27 4.46 -77.61
CA GLU A 160 -6.79 4.38 -78.99
C GLU A 160 -5.99 5.27 -79.94
N VAL A 161 -5.71 4.75 -81.15
CA VAL A 161 -4.99 5.47 -82.20
C VAL A 161 -5.98 6.18 -83.13
N ILE A 162 -5.94 7.51 -83.09
CA ILE A 162 -6.88 8.39 -83.79
C ILE A 162 -6.14 9.27 -84.78
N ARG A 163 -6.81 9.58 -85.90
CA ARG A 163 -6.35 10.55 -86.89
C ARG A 163 -7.37 11.67 -87.03
N VAL A 164 -6.92 12.84 -87.44
CA VAL A 164 -7.81 13.94 -87.81
C VAL A 164 -7.95 13.94 -89.33
N LYS A 165 -9.18 14.00 -89.83
CA LYS A 165 -9.52 14.08 -91.24
C LYS A 165 -10.00 15.49 -91.56
N ARG A 166 -9.60 16.02 -92.71
CA ARG A 166 -10.26 17.17 -93.36
C ARG A 166 -10.41 16.89 -94.85
N THR A 167 -11.57 17.25 -95.40
CA THR A 167 -11.85 17.10 -96.83
C THR A 167 -11.67 18.45 -97.49
N TYR A 168 -10.91 18.50 -98.58
CA TYR A 168 -10.68 19.71 -99.36
C TYR A 168 -11.26 19.56 -100.77
N ASN A 169 -12.14 20.47 -101.15
CA ASN A 169 -12.64 20.60 -102.51
C ASN A 169 -11.80 21.63 -103.25
N LEU A 170 -11.21 21.22 -104.37
CA LEU A 170 -10.26 21.98 -105.18
C LEU A 170 -10.88 22.28 -106.57
N GLU A 171 -10.67 23.48 -107.10
CA GLU A 171 -11.08 23.88 -108.47
C GLU A 171 -9.96 24.62 -109.22
N TRP A 172 -9.76 24.34 -110.52
CA TRP A 172 -8.79 25.01 -111.42
C TRP A 172 -9.15 24.86 -112.92
N GLU A 173 -8.33 25.41 -113.84
CA GLU A 173 -8.52 25.38 -115.31
C GLU A 173 -7.24 24.93 -116.08
N GLU A 174 -7.38 24.15 -117.17
CA GLU A 174 -6.30 23.59 -118.03
C GLU A 174 -6.57 23.77 -119.55
N ASP A 175 -5.54 23.71 -120.43
CA ASP A 175 -5.62 24.07 -121.88
C ASP A 175 -5.26 22.93 -122.87
N GLU A 176 -6.12 22.65 -123.85
CA GLU A 176 -6.06 21.49 -124.78
C GLU A 176 -6.22 21.88 -126.29
N GLY A 177 -5.19 22.46 -126.94
CA GLY A 177 -5.21 23.08 -128.31
C GLY A 177 -4.66 22.30 -129.55
N HIS A 178 -4.59 22.91 -130.76
CA HIS A 178 -4.02 22.32 -132.02
C HIS A 178 -3.51 23.33 -133.14
N TYR A 179 -2.88 22.85 -134.24
CA TYR A 179 -2.18 23.63 -135.34
C TYR A 179 -2.87 23.59 -136.76
N ASP A 180 -2.69 24.62 -137.63
CA ASP A 180 -3.19 24.71 -139.06
C ASP A 180 -2.31 25.56 -140.06
N THR A 181 -2.60 25.60 -141.40
CA THR A 181 -1.71 26.06 -142.53
C THR A 181 -2.26 27.20 -143.45
N ILE A 182 -1.40 28.13 -143.94
CA ILE A 182 -1.76 29.30 -144.80
C ILE A 182 -0.84 29.46 -146.04
N LYS A 183 -1.38 29.98 -147.17
CA LYS A 183 -0.65 30.24 -148.45
C LYS A 183 -0.59 31.73 -148.84
N CYS A 184 0.50 32.15 -149.49
CA CYS A 184 0.73 33.51 -150.01
C CYS A 184 1.03 33.48 -151.52
N GLY A 185 0.68 34.52 -152.29
CA GLY A 185 0.93 34.57 -153.75
C GLY A 185 1.31 35.97 -154.24
N SER A 186 2.05 36.05 -155.35
CA SER A 186 2.45 37.34 -155.95
C SER A 186 2.86 37.21 -157.42
N GLY A 187 2.98 38.36 -158.09
CA GLY A 187 3.75 38.51 -159.32
C GLY A 187 4.66 39.75 -159.23
N VAL A 188 5.92 39.58 -159.66
CA VAL A 188 6.95 40.60 -159.94
C VAL A 188 7.35 41.55 -158.79
N MET A 189 8.56 41.34 -158.27
CA MET A 189 9.38 42.30 -157.49
C MET A 189 10.77 42.42 -158.18
N ARG A 190 11.53 43.49 -157.90
CA ARG A 190 12.87 43.73 -158.51
C ARG A 190 13.94 44.01 -157.45
N HIS A 191 15.15 43.50 -157.66
CA HIS A 191 16.33 43.78 -156.84
C HIS A 191 17.10 45.06 -157.26
N VAL A 192 17.98 45.56 -156.39
CA VAL A 192 18.80 46.78 -156.60
C VAL A 192 20.24 46.38 -156.97
N PRO A 193 20.88 46.97 -158.00
CA PRO A 193 22.24 46.58 -158.39
C PRO A 193 23.29 46.86 -157.31
N GLY A 194 24.12 45.84 -157.00
CA GLY A 194 25.32 45.97 -156.15
C GLY A 194 25.26 45.28 -154.79
N THR A 195 24.12 44.68 -154.41
CA THR A 195 24.02 43.78 -153.26
C THR A 195 24.15 42.32 -153.71
N PHE A 196 25.13 41.60 -153.16
CA PHE A 196 25.35 40.17 -153.41
C PHE A 196 24.88 39.38 -152.19
N CYS A 197 24.14 38.29 -152.39
CA CYS A 197 23.78 37.38 -151.30
C CYS A 197 24.97 36.51 -150.91
N THR A 198 25.02 36.07 -149.66
CA THR A 198 26.10 35.23 -149.13
C THR A 198 25.55 33.87 -148.72
N ASP A 199 26.23 32.82 -149.17
CA ASP A 199 26.23 31.47 -148.61
C ASP A 199 26.75 31.52 -147.16
N SER A 200 25.85 31.37 -146.19
CA SER A 200 26.16 31.51 -144.76
C SER A 200 26.66 30.24 -144.08
N ASP A 201 26.45 29.05 -144.67
CA ASP A 201 26.82 27.76 -144.07
C ASP A 201 27.80 26.91 -144.91
N GLY A 202 28.10 27.34 -146.14
CA GLY A 202 29.12 26.77 -147.03
C GLY A 202 28.63 25.61 -147.88
N ASP A 203 27.31 25.43 -148.05
CA ASP A 203 26.73 24.34 -148.84
C ASP A 203 26.74 24.58 -150.36
N GLY A 204 27.07 25.81 -150.80
CA GLY A 204 27.07 26.24 -152.20
C GLY A 204 25.80 26.95 -152.65
N VAL A 205 24.84 27.20 -151.75
CA VAL A 205 23.62 27.98 -151.98
C VAL A 205 23.72 29.32 -151.25
N ASN A 206 23.59 30.44 -151.98
CA ASN A 206 23.50 31.75 -151.35
C ASN A 206 22.11 31.93 -150.71
N ASP A 207 21.96 31.51 -149.46
CA ASP A 207 20.71 31.46 -148.71
C ASP A 207 20.31 32.82 -148.07
N THR A 208 21.28 33.70 -147.84
CA THR A 208 21.11 34.91 -147.04
C THR A 208 21.15 36.17 -147.90
N CYS A 209 19.96 36.67 -148.26
CA CYS A 209 19.76 37.92 -149.03
C CYS A 209 19.17 39.04 -148.13
N PRO A 210 19.87 40.17 -147.93
CA PRO A 210 19.37 41.28 -147.11
C PRO A 210 18.10 41.94 -147.69
N GLY A 211 16.93 41.54 -147.19
CA GLY A 211 15.64 42.14 -147.61
C GLY A 211 14.39 41.33 -147.30
N HIS A 212 14.48 40.02 -147.01
CA HIS A 212 13.33 39.16 -146.77
C HIS A 212 13.36 38.42 -145.41
N PRO A 213 12.21 38.21 -144.74
CA PRO A 213 12.13 37.56 -143.43
C PRO A 213 11.90 36.03 -143.45
N TYR A 214 11.93 35.39 -144.63
CA TYR A 214 11.75 33.94 -144.78
C TYR A 214 12.69 33.38 -145.85
N ASN A 215 13.34 32.25 -145.54
CA ASN A 215 14.33 31.59 -146.41
C ASN A 215 13.63 30.80 -147.54
N GLY A 216 14.18 30.82 -148.76
CA GLY A 216 13.76 29.91 -149.84
C GLY A 216 13.51 30.49 -151.24
N CYS A 217 13.90 31.73 -151.54
CA CYS A 217 13.85 32.29 -152.90
C CYS A 217 15.20 32.05 -153.63
N VAL A 218 15.17 31.68 -154.91
CA VAL A 218 16.36 31.30 -155.70
C VAL A 218 16.38 32.00 -157.07
N ASP A 219 17.26 32.98 -157.24
CA ASP A 219 17.61 33.57 -158.55
C ASP A 219 18.51 32.57 -159.31
N THR A 220 18.04 32.10 -160.47
CA THR A 220 18.63 30.94 -161.17
C THR A 220 19.49 31.31 -162.39
N ASP A 221 19.34 32.52 -162.95
CA ASP A 221 20.11 32.99 -164.11
C ASP A 221 20.89 34.29 -163.87
N GLY A 222 20.71 34.94 -162.72
CA GLY A 222 21.46 36.11 -162.30
C GLY A 222 21.08 37.39 -163.05
N ASP A 223 19.92 37.42 -163.71
CA ASP A 223 19.40 38.62 -164.39
C ASP A 223 18.61 39.56 -163.46
N GLY A 224 18.17 39.04 -162.31
CA GLY A 224 17.45 39.78 -161.26
C GLY A 224 15.95 39.97 -161.50
N ILE A 225 15.28 39.12 -162.31
CA ILE A 225 13.87 39.26 -162.69
C ILE A 225 13.07 37.92 -162.66
N ASN A 226 12.36 37.67 -161.54
CA ASN A 226 11.28 36.69 -161.26
C ASN A 226 11.64 35.42 -160.43
N ASP A 227 11.30 35.43 -159.13
CA ASP A 227 11.44 34.27 -158.20
C ASP A 227 10.08 33.66 -157.74
N SER A 228 10.09 32.45 -157.15
CA SER A 228 8.89 31.66 -156.76
C SER A 228 8.94 31.14 -155.30
N CYS A 229 7.80 31.02 -154.57
CA CYS A 229 7.75 30.74 -153.11
C CYS A 229 6.41 30.11 -152.57
N PRO A 230 6.35 29.35 -151.41
CA PRO A 230 5.16 28.58 -150.96
C PRO A 230 4.26 29.08 -149.76
N GLY A 231 4.56 28.79 -148.47
CA GLY A 231 3.64 28.98 -147.31
C GLY A 231 4.02 28.28 -145.98
N HIS A 232 3.26 28.49 -144.87
CA HIS A 232 3.60 28.08 -143.47
C HIS A 232 2.39 27.99 -142.46
N THR A 233 2.59 27.64 -141.16
CA THR A 233 1.56 27.15 -140.14
C THR A 233 1.50 27.84 -138.73
N ALA A 234 0.41 27.68 -137.90
CA ALA A 234 0.23 28.25 -136.51
C ALA A 234 -0.80 27.53 -135.54
N TRP A 235 -0.80 27.79 -134.20
CA TRP A 235 -1.57 27.09 -133.08
C TRP A 235 -2.80 27.85 -132.49
N ILE A 236 -3.77 27.13 -131.90
CA ILE A 236 -5.02 27.64 -131.26
C ILE A 236 -5.33 26.91 -129.92
N HIS A 237 -5.77 27.64 -128.89
CA HIS A 237 -6.01 27.21 -127.48
C HIS A 237 -7.49 26.82 -127.14
N ASN A 238 -7.71 26.07 -126.04
CA ASN A 238 -9.02 25.64 -125.51
C ASN A 238 -8.97 25.31 -123.99
N TRP A 239 -9.50 26.18 -123.12
CA TRP A 239 -9.44 26.01 -121.65
C TRP A 239 -10.67 25.30 -121.04
N VAL A 240 -10.46 24.39 -120.09
CA VAL A 240 -11.47 23.52 -119.45
C VAL A 240 -11.36 23.56 -117.93
N LYS A 241 -12.48 23.73 -117.22
CA LYS A 241 -12.55 23.63 -115.75
C LYS A 241 -12.39 22.20 -115.26
N LYS A 242 -11.60 22.03 -114.20
CA LYS A 242 -11.37 20.80 -113.45
C LYS A 242 -11.76 21.03 -111.99
N SER A 243 -12.21 19.97 -111.33
CA SER A 243 -12.37 19.96 -109.88
C SER A 243 -11.94 18.62 -109.32
N SER A 244 -11.42 18.63 -108.10
CA SER A 244 -10.95 17.45 -107.37
C SER A 244 -11.39 17.54 -105.91
N THR A 245 -11.48 16.39 -105.25
CA THR A 245 -11.70 16.32 -103.80
C THR A 245 -10.58 15.52 -103.19
N GLU A 246 -9.72 16.18 -102.42
CA GLU A 246 -8.63 15.53 -101.70
C GLU A 246 -8.99 15.39 -100.22
N VAL A 247 -8.67 14.24 -99.63
CA VAL A 247 -8.89 13.96 -98.20
C VAL A 247 -7.54 13.84 -97.52
N VAL A 248 -7.24 14.79 -96.64
CA VAL A 248 -6.00 14.79 -95.86
C VAL A 248 -6.27 14.20 -94.47
N TYR A 249 -5.39 13.29 -94.07
CA TYR A 249 -5.35 12.70 -92.74
C TYR A 249 -4.09 13.15 -92.01
N SER A 250 -4.20 13.42 -90.72
CA SER A 250 -3.03 13.65 -89.87
C SER A 250 -2.18 12.38 -89.72
N LYS A 251 -0.97 12.56 -89.17
CA LYS A 251 -0.24 11.45 -88.54
C LYS A 251 -1.11 10.82 -87.43
N PRO A 252 -0.98 9.51 -87.15
CA PRO A 252 -1.65 8.89 -86.02
C PRO A 252 -1.21 9.54 -84.71
N HIS A 253 -2.17 9.81 -83.83
CA HIS A 253 -1.95 10.23 -82.45
C HIS A 253 -2.60 9.20 -81.53
N THR A 254 -1.85 8.69 -80.56
CA THR A 254 -2.38 7.75 -79.56
C THR A 254 -2.90 8.55 -78.37
N VAL A 255 -4.19 8.43 -78.09
CA VAL A 255 -4.79 8.96 -76.86
C VAL A 255 -4.79 7.86 -75.83
N THR A 256 -4.17 8.12 -74.68
CA THR A 256 -4.27 7.25 -73.50
C THR A 256 -5.20 7.90 -72.48
N ARG A 257 -6.15 7.12 -71.96
CA ARG A 257 -7.01 7.52 -70.85
C ARG A 257 -6.97 6.44 -69.78
N SER A 258 -6.91 6.84 -68.53
CA SER A 258 -6.84 5.92 -67.39
C SER A 258 -7.84 6.31 -66.33
N TYR A 259 -8.33 5.34 -65.56
CA TYR A 259 -9.09 5.63 -64.35
C TYR A 259 -8.51 4.96 -63.10
N SER A 260 -8.81 5.57 -61.95
CA SER A 260 -8.64 4.99 -60.61
C SER A 260 -9.86 5.35 -59.76
N TYR A 261 -10.48 4.34 -59.15
CA TYR A 261 -11.51 4.49 -58.12
C TYR A 261 -11.37 3.38 -57.06
N ARG A 262 -11.91 3.61 -55.86
CA ARG A 262 -11.88 2.66 -54.74
C ARG A 262 -13.28 2.19 -54.35
N THR A 263 -13.41 0.89 -54.10
CA THR A 263 -14.58 0.26 -53.46
C THR A 263 -14.22 -0.19 -52.05
N ILE A 264 -15.16 -0.16 -51.12
CA ILE A 264 -14.99 -0.70 -49.77
C ILE A 264 -15.14 -2.22 -49.85
N ASN A 265 -14.10 -3.00 -49.52
CA ASN A 265 -14.20 -4.46 -49.50
C ASN A 265 -14.61 -5.00 -48.11
N THR A 266 -14.20 -4.33 -47.03
CA THR A 266 -14.57 -4.66 -45.65
C THR A 266 -14.79 -3.39 -44.83
N LEU A 267 -15.83 -3.37 -44.00
CA LEU A 267 -16.07 -2.34 -43.00
C LEU A 267 -16.58 -3.00 -41.73
N GLU A 268 -15.81 -2.90 -40.65
CA GLU A 268 -16.19 -3.34 -39.32
C GLU A 268 -15.79 -2.27 -38.30
N VAL A 269 -16.71 -1.92 -37.41
CA VAL A 269 -16.45 -0.99 -36.29
C VAL A 269 -16.95 -1.63 -35.00
N TYR A 270 -16.10 -1.67 -33.99
CA TYR A 270 -16.39 -2.27 -32.69
C TYR A 270 -16.36 -1.20 -31.59
N VAL A 271 -17.34 -1.22 -30.69
CA VAL A 271 -17.42 -0.32 -29.52
C VAL A 271 -17.23 -1.11 -28.22
N PRO A 272 -16.62 -0.54 -27.17
CA PRO A 272 -16.35 -1.28 -25.94
C PRO A 272 -17.65 -1.50 -25.16
N ASP A 273 -17.95 -2.77 -24.86
CA ASP A 273 -19.20 -3.22 -24.24
C ASP A 273 -19.04 -3.43 -22.72
N SER A 274 -17.97 -4.10 -22.29
CA SER A 274 -17.69 -4.33 -20.87
C SER A 274 -16.21 -4.48 -20.55
N VAL A 275 -15.85 -4.17 -19.31
CA VAL A 275 -14.57 -4.53 -18.69
C VAL A 275 -14.83 -5.47 -17.53
N THR A 276 -14.11 -6.59 -17.48
CA THR A 276 -14.15 -7.56 -16.38
C THR A 276 -12.77 -7.66 -15.74
N VAL A 277 -12.69 -7.45 -14.43
CA VAL A 277 -11.44 -7.47 -13.64
C VAL A 277 -11.54 -8.55 -12.57
N GLN A 278 -10.48 -9.34 -12.40
CA GLN A 278 -10.38 -10.38 -11.39
C GLN A 278 -9.26 -10.03 -10.41
N ASN A 279 -9.56 -10.09 -9.11
CA ASN A 279 -8.60 -10.00 -8.01
C ASN A 279 -9.29 -10.55 -6.74
N PRO A 280 -8.66 -11.43 -5.95
CA PRO A 280 -9.22 -11.96 -4.70
C PRO A 280 -9.72 -10.91 -3.68
N ALA A 281 -9.18 -9.69 -3.67
CA ALA A 281 -9.61 -8.59 -2.82
C ALA A 281 -10.95 -7.96 -3.25
N LEU A 282 -11.44 -8.23 -4.47
CA LEU A 282 -12.75 -7.76 -4.93
C LEU A 282 -13.90 -8.59 -4.32
N PRO A 283 -15.10 -8.02 -4.13
CA PRO A 283 -16.27 -8.77 -3.71
C PRO A 283 -16.57 -9.95 -4.66
N GLY A 284 -16.42 -11.18 -4.19
CA GLY A 284 -16.59 -12.38 -5.01
C GLY A 284 -15.44 -12.68 -5.98
N GLY A 285 -14.27 -12.05 -5.79
CA GLY A 285 -13.05 -12.30 -6.57
C GLY A 285 -13.02 -11.67 -7.97
N SER A 286 -14.12 -11.09 -8.44
CA SER A 286 -14.16 -10.37 -9.73
C SER A 286 -15.23 -9.30 -9.76
N VAL A 287 -15.10 -8.37 -10.71
CA VAL A 287 -16.11 -7.37 -11.01
C VAL A 287 -16.23 -7.17 -12.52
N SER A 288 -17.45 -7.19 -13.03
CA SER A 288 -17.74 -6.79 -14.41
C SER A 288 -18.47 -5.43 -14.42
N ILE A 289 -18.10 -4.58 -15.37
CA ILE A 289 -18.56 -3.21 -15.54
C ILE A 289 -18.99 -3.05 -16.99
N LYS A 290 -20.28 -2.80 -17.24
CA LYS A 290 -20.80 -2.46 -18.57
C LYS A 290 -20.50 -1.00 -18.90
N ALA A 291 -20.21 -0.72 -20.16
CA ALA A 291 -19.99 0.63 -20.65
C ALA A 291 -21.22 1.51 -20.42
N SER A 292 -21.00 2.79 -20.09
CA SER A 292 -22.07 3.75 -19.85
C SER A 292 -21.69 5.13 -20.36
N GLY A 293 -22.63 5.81 -21.04
CA GLY A 293 -22.44 7.19 -21.50
C GLY A 293 -21.54 7.37 -22.73
N LEU A 294 -21.20 6.29 -23.44
CA LEU A 294 -20.57 6.39 -24.76
C LEU A 294 -21.57 6.81 -25.83
N ALA A 295 -21.14 7.65 -26.76
CA ALA A 295 -21.84 7.88 -28.01
C ALA A 295 -21.49 6.79 -29.03
N SER A 296 -22.47 6.24 -29.73
CA SER A 296 -22.20 5.36 -30.87
C SER A 296 -21.58 6.17 -32.02
N PRO A 297 -20.50 5.69 -32.66
CA PRO A 297 -19.98 6.29 -33.88
C PRO A 297 -21.05 6.42 -34.97
N GLU A 298 -21.06 7.55 -35.68
CA GLU A 298 -21.91 7.74 -36.85
C GLU A 298 -21.24 7.16 -38.10
N ILE A 299 -21.91 6.23 -38.77
CA ILE A 299 -21.41 5.54 -39.96
C ILE A 299 -22.45 5.73 -41.07
N ILE A 300 -22.09 6.47 -42.12
CA ILE A 300 -22.92 6.65 -43.32
C ILE A 300 -22.10 6.20 -44.51
N TYR A 301 -22.58 5.18 -45.22
CA TYR A 301 -21.85 4.61 -46.35
C TYR A 301 -22.76 4.35 -47.56
N SER A 302 -22.14 4.27 -48.74
CA SER A 302 -22.74 3.77 -49.97
C SER A 302 -21.71 2.89 -50.65
N HIS A 303 -22.11 1.65 -50.92
CA HIS A 303 -21.24 0.60 -51.45
C HIS A 303 -21.88 -0.04 -52.69
N SER A 304 -21.11 -0.21 -53.76
CA SER A 304 -21.44 -1.09 -54.89
C SER A 304 -20.24 -1.95 -55.31
N THR A 305 -20.56 -3.08 -55.94
CA THR A 305 -19.58 -3.96 -56.61
C THR A 305 -19.69 -3.89 -58.13
N ALA A 306 -20.66 -3.14 -58.67
CA ALA A 306 -20.90 -3.04 -60.11
C ALA A 306 -20.02 -1.95 -60.73
N ARG A 307 -19.18 -2.30 -61.71
CA ARG A 307 -18.29 -1.34 -62.41
C ARG A 307 -19.03 -0.11 -62.94
N ASP A 308 -20.25 -0.28 -63.44
CA ASP A 308 -21.04 0.80 -64.05
C ASP A 308 -21.53 1.84 -63.03
N ASP A 309 -21.60 1.49 -61.72
CA ASP A 309 -21.86 2.47 -60.65
C ASP A 309 -20.65 3.37 -60.38
N HIS A 310 -19.45 2.98 -60.82
CA HIS A 310 -18.19 3.68 -60.57
C HIS A 310 -17.62 4.35 -61.81
N VAL A 311 -17.68 3.69 -62.98
CA VAL A 311 -17.24 4.20 -64.28
C VAL A 311 -18.44 4.82 -65.01
N LEU A 312 -18.79 6.03 -64.59
CA LEU A 312 -20.02 6.73 -65.01
C LEU A 312 -19.99 7.22 -66.46
N ARG A 313 -18.80 7.41 -67.04
CA ARG A 313 -18.62 7.74 -68.46
C ARG A 313 -17.27 7.25 -68.95
N ASP A 314 -17.31 6.32 -69.90
CA ASP A 314 -16.18 5.93 -70.73
C ASP A 314 -15.99 6.96 -71.87
N PRO A 315 -14.80 7.56 -72.03
CA PRO A 315 -14.60 8.64 -72.98
C PRO A 315 -14.55 8.15 -74.43
N PHE A 316 -13.99 6.97 -74.69
CA PHE A 316 -13.92 6.39 -76.03
C PHE A 316 -15.29 5.87 -76.48
N GLN A 317 -16.03 5.18 -75.63
CA GLN A 317 -17.39 4.75 -75.91
C GLN A 317 -18.32 5.96 -76.15
N HIS A 318 -18.19 7.01 -75.34
CA HIS A 318 -18.99 8.22 -75.49
C HIS A 318 -18.66 9.00 -76.78
N ALA A 319 -17.37 9.18 -77.11
CA ALA A 319 -16.96 9.84 -78.35
C ALA A 319 -17.43 9.06 -79.61
N ARG A 320 -17.42 7.72 -79.55
CA ARG A 320 -18.01 6.84 -80.58
C ARG A 320 -19.53 7.02 -80.67
N ALA A 321 -20.24 7.06 -79.54
CA ALA A 321 -21.70 7.17 -79.48
C ALA A 321 -22.24 8.53 -79.95
N ASN A 322 -21.55 9.63 -79.62
CA ASN A 322 -21.90 10.97 -80.09
C ASN A 322 -21.49 11.23 -81.55
N GLY A 323 -20.62 10.39 -82.12
CA GLY A 323 -20.08 10.57 -83.47
C GLY A 323 -18.97 11.61 -83.56
N ASP A 324 -18.36 11.98 -82.43
CA ASP A 324 -17.18 12.85 -82.34
C ASP A 324 -15.96 12.16 -82.97
N ILE A 325 -15.87 10.82 -82.83
CA ILE A 325 -14.99 9.95 -83.61
C ILE A 325 -15.80 8.91 -84.39
N LYS A 326 -15.36 8.61 -85.61
CA LYS A 326 -15.98 7.61 -86.50
C LYS A 326 -14.92 6.68 -87.05
N TYR A 327 -15.21 5.38 -87.14
CA TYR A 327 -14.25 4.44 -87.70
C TYR A 327 -14.12 4.66 -89.21
N GLY A 328 -12.89 4.91 -89.69
CA GLY A 328 -12.57 5.00 -91.12
C GLY A 328 -12.08 3.66 -91.63
N PRO A 329 -12.93 2.81 -92.25
CA PRO A 329 -12.52 1.47 -92.69
C PRO A 329 -11.38 1.51 -93.72
N ASP A 330 -11.32 2.56 -94.54
CA ASP A 330 -10.31 2.73 -95.59
C ASP A 330 -8.90 3.06 -95.04
N ILE A 331 -8.79 3.43 -93.75
CA ILE A 331 -7.52 3.79 -93.09
C ILE A 331 -7.25 3.03 -91.79
N GLY A 332 -8.16 2.14 -91.37
CA GLY A 332 -7.98 1.26 -90.21
C GLY A 332 -7.85 1.99 -88.86
N SER A 333 -8.43 3.18 -88.72
CA SER A 333 -8.30 4.03 -87.52
C SER A 333 -9.55 4.88 -87.32
N TYR A 334 -9.82 5.27 -86.08
CA TYR A 334 -10.88 6.23 -85.75
C TYR A 334 -10.48 7.63 -86.19
N VAL A 335 -11.44 8.38 -86.74
CA VAL A 335 -11.21 9.71 -87.27
C VAL A 335 -12.14 10.77 -86.69
N ILE A 336 -11.55 11.91 -86.34
CA ILE A 336 -12.27 13.18 -86.08
C ILE A 336 -12.37 13.90 -87.43
N ASP A 337 -13.59 14.14 -87.92
CA ASP A 337 -13.80 14.84 -89.20
C ASP A 337 -14.01 16.34 -88.96
N LEU A 338 -13.05 17.16 -89.40
CA LEU A 338 -13.13 18.63 -89.32
C LEU A 338 -14.03 19.23 -90.42
N GLY A 339 -14.66 18.41 -91.25
CA GLY A 339 -15.56 18.82 -92.31
C GLY A 339 -14.86 19.19 -93.63
N VAL A 340 -15.59 19.92 -94.47
CA VAL A 340 -15.17 20.29 -95.82
C VAL A 340 -14.67 21.73 -95.88
N THR A 341 -13.48 21.93 -96.44
CA THR A 341 -12.90 23.24 -96.76
C THR A 341 -12.77 23.38 -98.28
N HIS A 342 -12.87 24.58 -98.84
CA HIS A 342 -12.73 24.82 -100.29
C HIS A 342 -11.48 25.66 -100.57
N ILE A 343 -10.73 25.30 -101.61
CA ILE A 343 -9.53 25.99 -102.07
C ILE A 343 -9.61 26.16 -103.60
N ASP A 344 -9.41 27.38 -104.09
CA ASP A 344 -9.40 27.71 -105.53
C ASP A 344 -7.95 27.94 -105.98
N GLY A 345 -7.51 27.18 -107.00
CA GLY A 345 -6.16 27.26 -107.57
C GLY A 345 -6.07 28.08 -108.87
N GLY A 346 -7.20 28.53 -109.41
CA GLY A 346 -7.26 29.33 -110.64
C GLY A 346 -6.84 28.54 -111.90
N ARG A 347 -5.55 28.56 -112.24
CA ARG A 347 -4.99 27.99 -113.50
C ARG A 347 -4.05 26.79 -113.29
N SER A 348 -4.02 26.25 -112.09
CA SER A 348 -3.25 25.06 -111.72
C SER A 348 -3.86 24.46 -110.46
N GLU A 349 -3.76 23.15 -110.29
CA GLU A 349 -4.21 22.45 -109.08
C GLU A 349 -3.51 23.03 -107.82
N PRO A 350 -4.26 23.44 -106.78
CA PRO A 350 -3.67 24.06 -105.58
C PRO A 350 -3.16 23.02 -104.58
N GLU A 351 -2.03 23.30 -103.92
CA GLU A 351 -1.48 22.43 -102.87
C GLU A 351 -2.35 22.44 -101.59
N VAL A 352 -2.57 21.27 -101.01
CA VAL A 352 -3.41 21.08 -99.83
C VAL A 352 -2.59 21.13 -98.53
N PRO A 353 -2.93 21.99 -97.55
CA PRO A 353 -2.18 22.08 -96.30
C PRO A 353 -2.45 20.89 -95.37
N GLY A 354 -1.37 20.39 -94.77
CA GLY A 354 -1.42 19.38 -93.71
C GLY A 354 -2.12 19.87 -92.45
N ILE A 355 -2.59 18.93 -91.62
CA ILE A 355 -3.17 19.22 -90.31
C ILE A 355 -2.05 19.12 -89.28
N GLU A 356 -1.66 20.24 -88.66
CA GLU A 356 -0.51 20.33 -87.73
C GLU A 356 -0.92 20.28 -86.25
N ASP A 357 -2.09 20.80 -85.90
CA ASP A 357 -2.65 20.86 -84.53
C ASP A 357 -3.43 19.60 -84.11
N TYR A 358 -3.32 18.54 -84.91
CA TYR A 358 -4.10 17.30 -84.77
C TYR A 358 -4.03 16.67 -83.38
N ALA A 359 -2.87 16.67 -82.72
CA ALA A 359 -2.73 16.14 -81.36
C ALA A 359 -3.61 16.91 -80.35
N THR A 360 -3.59 18.24 -80.39
CA THR A 360 -4.41 19.08 -79.49
C THR A 360 -5.91 18.97 -79.79
N ILE A 361 -6.29 18.81 -81.06
CA ILE A 361 -7.68 18.51 -81.44
C ILE A 361 -8.12 17.19 -80.82
N VAL A 362 -7.32 16.13 -81.01
CA VAL A 362 -7.60 14.78 -80.54
C VAL A 362 -7.70 14.72 -79.01
N GLU A 363 -6.76 15.32 -78.28
CA GLU A 363 -6.78 15.38 -76.81
C GLU A 363 -7.98 16.17 -76.25
N ASN A 364 -8.41 17.25 -76.91
CA ASN A 364 -9.56 18.05 -76.48
C ASN A 364 -10.92 17.41 -76.83
N THR A 365 -11.00 16.60 -77.88
CA THR A 365 -12.24 15.92 -78.29
C THR A 365 -12.55 14.73 -77.39
N ILE A 366 -11.54 13.99 -76.92
CA ILE A 366 -11.72 12.85 -76.03
C ILE A 366 -11.45 13.29 -74.59
N ALA A 367 -12.54 13.45 -73.84
CA ALA A 367 -12.51 13.77 -72.42
C ALA A 367 -11.78 12.69 -71.58
N GLU A 368 -11.59 12.96 -70.31
CA GLU A 368 -11.18 11.94 -69.33
C GLU A 368 -12.38 11.05 -68.93
N TYR A 369 -12.09 9.89 -68.33
CA TYR A 369 -13.12 9.08 -67.68
C TYR A 369 -13.82 9.89 -66.58
N HIS A 370 -15.14 9.73 -66.46
CA HIS A 370 -15.85 10.17 -65.27
C HIS A 370 -16.00 9.00 -64.31
N VAL A 371 -15.40 9.12 -63.12
CA VAL A 371 -15.44 8.06 -62.10
C VAL A 371 -15.82 8.56 -60.71
N ARG A 372 -16.29 7.66 -59.85
CA ARG A 372 -16.45 7.90 -58.41
C ARG A 372 -16.07 6.68 -57.58
N ASN A 373 -15.60 6.93 -56.37
CA ASN A 373 -15.45 5.89 -55.36
C ASN A 373 -16.83 5.42 -54.83
N ASP A 374 -16.80 4.39 -54.00
CA ASP A 374 -17.77 4.24 -52.91
C ASP A 374 -17.77 5.48 -51.99
N SER A 375 -18.76 5.61 -51.11
CA SER A 375 -18.82 6.71 -50.15
C SER A 375 -18.74 6.20 -48.72
N LEU A 376 -17.91 6.81 -47.88
CA LEU A 376 -17.86 6.56 -46.44
C LEU A 376 -17.68 7.87 -45.68
N VAL A 377 -18.63 8.17 -44.80
CA VAL A 377 -18.55 9.24 -43.80
C VAL A 377 -18.57 8.59 -42.42
N PHE A 378 -17.56 8.88 -41.62
CA PHE A 378 -17.36 8.33 -40.28
C PHE A 378 -17.19 9.47 -39.27
N ASN A 379 -18.07 9.55 -38.28
CA ASN A 379 -18.12 10.65 -37.30
C ASN A 379 -18.05 12.05 -37.97
N GLY A 380 -18.89 12.26 -39.00
CA GLY A 380 -18.93 13.49 -39.80
C GLY A 380 -17.73 13.75 -40.71
N SER A 381 -16.69 12.91 -40.69
CA SER A 381 -15.51 13.03 -41.56
C SER A 381 -15.68 12.19 -42.82
N VAL A 382 -15.50 12.78 -44.01
CA VAL A 382 -15.55 12.05 -45.28
C VAL A 382 -14.24 11.27 -45.44
N ILE A 383 -14.31 9.95 -45.24
CA ILE A 383 -13.17 9.02 -45.35
C ILE A 383 -12.97 8.61 -46.80
N LEU A 384 -14.06 8.28 -47.50
CA LEU A 384 -14.07 7.98 -48.92
C LEU A 384 -15.11 8.86 -49.60
N ASP A 385 -14.65 9.68 -50.54
CA ASP A 385 -15.48 10.68 -51.22
C ASP A 385 -16.07 10.09 -52.51
N GLY A 386 -17.39 9.88 -52.53
CA GLY A 386 -18.16 9.37 -53.66
C GLY A 386 -18.57 10.43 -54.71
N THR A 387 -18.01 11.64 -54.67
CA THR A 387 -18.25 12.66 -55.72
C THR A 387 -17.60 12.27 -57.05
N THR A 388 -18.28 12.57 -58.15
CA THR A 388 -17.77 12.29 -59.50
C THR A 388 -16.55 13.16 -59.82
N SER A 389 -15.42 12.50 -60.09
CA SER A 389 -14.27 13.09 -60.74
C SER A 389 -14.45 13.07 -62.26
N THR A 390 -14.00 14.13 -62.93
CA THR A 390 -13.99 14.27 -64.41
C THR A 390 -12.56 14.27 -64.95
N THR A 391 -11.61 13.68 -64.23
CA THR A 391 -10.16 13.64 -64.56
C THR A 391 -9.60 12.22 -64.55
N GLY A 392 -10.46 11.20 -64.68
CA GLY A 392 -10.10 9.78 -64.58
C GLY A 392 -9.73 9.29 -63.16
N LYS A 393 -9.08 10.11 -62.33
CA LYS A 393 -8.73 9.77 -60.96
C LYS A 393 -9.78 10.26 -59.95
N ALA A 394 -10.41 9.36 -59.21
CA ALA A 394 -11.21 9.68 -58.02
C ALA A 394 -10.32 10.12 -56.85
N LYS A 395 -10.89 10.80 -55.85
CA LYS A 395 -10.09 11.27 -54.69
C LYS A 395 -9.54 10.10 -53.89
N ASP A 396 -8.31 10.23 -53.41
CA ASP A 396 -7.70 9.26 -52.51
C ASP A 396 -8.38 9.31 -51.11
N PRO A 397 -8.39 8.20 -50.34
CA PRO A 397 -9.03 8.16 -49.02
C PRO A 397 -8.40 9.17 -48.05
N ALA A 398 -9.23 9.75 -47.18
CA ALA A 398 -8.76 10.50 -46.03
C ALA A 398 -8.43 9.56 -44.86
N THR A 399 -7.52 9.98 -43.98
CA THR A 399 -7.20 9.25 -42.76
C THR A 399 -8.45 9.10 -41.88
N VAL A 400 -8.74 7.88 -41.43
CA VAL A 400 -9.79 7.63 -40.43
C VAL A 400 -9.42 8.37 -39.13
N PRO A 401 -10.34 9.13 -38.51
CA PRO A 401 -10.11 9.75 -37.21
C PRO A 401 -9.57 8.75 -36.18
N GLU A 402 -8.57 9.18 -35.40
CA GLU A 402 -8.06 8.37 -34.30
C GLU A 402 -9.10 8.31 -33.17
N ALA A 403 -9.35 7.11 -32.64
CA ALA A 403 -10.29 6.92 -31.56
C ALA A 403 -9.73 7.51 -30.25
N PRO A 404 -10.43 8.47 -29.60
CA PRO A 404 -10.01 8.94 -28.29
C PRO A 404 -10.19 7.82 -27.24
N LEU A 405 -9.49 7.96 -26.11
CA LEU A 405 -9.78 7.15 -24.92
C LEU A 405 -11.10 7.59 -24.30
N CYS A 406 -11.93 6.62 -23.94
CA CYS A 406 -13.23 6.84 -23.32
C CYS A 406 -13.12 7.60 -21.99
N GLY A 407 -14.12 8.42 -21.68
CA GLY A 407 -14.14 9.18 -20.42
C GLY A 407 -14.03 8.28 -19.18
N ASN A 408 -13.35 8.77 -18.14
CA ASN A 408 -13.07 8.04 -16.89
C ASN A 408 -14.31 7.49 -16.13
N ASN A 409 -15.53 7.80 -16.55
CA ASN A 409 -16.77 7.29 -15.95
C ASN A 409 -17.39 6.11 -16.72
N VAL A 410 -16.90 5.79 -17.92
CA VAL A 410 -17.47 4.73 -18.79
C VAL A 410 -17.29 3.35 -18.15
N PHE A 411 -16.08 3.05 -17.67
CA PHE A 411 -15.79 1.85 -16.88
C PHE A 411 -15.34 2.26 -15.48
N TYR A 412 -16.30 2.65 -14.63
CA TYR A 412 -16.05 3.03 -13.24
C TYR A 412 -17.03 2.36 -12.29
N LYS A 413 -16.51 1.73 -11.23
CA LYS A 413 -17.32 1.15 -10.16
C LYS A 413 -16.57 1.22 -8.84
N ASN A 414 -17.19 1.82 -7.83
CA ASN A 414 -16.64 1.99 -6.48
C ASN A 414 -17.46 1.25 -5.43
N LYS A 415 -17.11 1.43 -4.13
CA LYS A 415 -17.75 0.78 -2.98
C LYS A 415 -17.62 -0.76 -3.03
N LEU A 416 -16.50 -1.24 -3.55
CA LEU A 416 -16.18 -2.66 -3.65
C LEU A 416 -15.44 -3.07 -2.37
N GLN A 417 -16.19 -3.36 -1.30
CA GLN A 417 -15.59 -3.67 0.01
C GLN A 417 -14.78 -4.97 0.00
N ILE A 418 -13.55 -4.93 0.51
CA ILE A 418 -12.67 -6.10 0.61
C ILE A 418 -13.24 -7.07 1.67
N PRO A 419 -13.53 -8.34 1.33
CA PRO A 419 -14.11 -9.30 2.28
C PRO A 419 -13.19 -9.68 3.44
N ASP A 420 -13.77 -9.93 4.62
CA ASP A 420 -13.06 -10.41 5.84
C ASP A 420 -12.29 -11.73 5.64
N SER A 421 -12.60 -12.50 4.58
CA SER A 421 -11.92 -13.77 4.26
C SER A 421 -10.61 -13.59 3.48
N VAL A 422 -10.28 -12.38 3.02
CA VAL A 422 -9.09 -12.14 2.20
C VAL A 422 -7.86 -12.04 3.09
N LEU A 423 -6.91 -12.94 2.88
CA LEU A 423 -5.67 -13.03 3.64
C LEU A 423 -4.72 -11.86 3.35
N ASN A 424 -3.85 -11.55 4.31
CA ASN A 424 -2.75 -10.60 4.12
C ASN A 424 -1.76 -11.19 3.10
N ASP A 425 -1.71 -10.61 1.91
CA ASP A 425 -0.75 -10.95 0.85
C ASP A 425 -0.77 -9.88 -0.27
N VAL A 426 0.09 -10.03 -1.27
CA VAL A 426 -0.04 -9.36 -2.57
C VAL A 426 -0.93 -10.20 -3.48
N HIS A 427 -2.12 -9.70 -3.77
CA HIS A 427 -3.07 -10.36 -4.66
C HIS A 427 -2.91 -9.80 -6.07
N GLU A 428 -2.45 -10.63 -6.99
CA GLU A 428 -2.33 -10.29 -8.41
C GLU A 428 -3.70 -10.09 -9.07
N SER A 429 -3.72 -9.26 -10.12
CA SER A 429 -4.92 -8.88 -10.86
C SER A 429 -4.82 -9.31 -12.32
N SER A 430 -5.97 -9.63 -12.91
CA SER A 430 -6.12 -9.74 -14.38
C SER A 430 -7.36 -8.98 -14.82
N GLY A 431 -7.42 -8.60 -16.09
CA GLY A 431 -8.59 -7.97 -16.66
C GLY A 431 -8.75 -8.25 -18.15
N ILE A 432 -9.99 -8.18 -18.61
CA ILE A 432 -10.38 -8.35 -20.01
C ILE A 432 -11.30 -7.19 -20.38
N ILE A 433 -11.05 -6.53 -21.50
CA ILE A 433 -12.01 -5.65 -22.16
C ILE A 433 -12.67 -6.36 -23.33
N THR A 434 -13.99 -6.30 -23.38
CA THR A 434 -14.84 -6.87 -24.41
C THR A 434 -15.36 -5.74 -25.30
N TYR A 435 -14.98 -5.75 -26.57
CA TYR A 435 -15.52 -4.92 -27.64
C TYR A 435 -16.57 -5.69 -28.43
N ARG A 436 -17.59 -5.00 -28.94
CA ARG A 436 -18.70 -5.58 -29.71
C ARG A 436 -18.88 -4.82 -31.03
N ARG A 437 -19.05 -5.54 -32.14
CA ARG A 437 -19.26 -4.97 -33.47
C ARG A 437 -20.62 -4.26 -33.58
N LEU A 438 -20.64 -3.14 -34.31
CA LEU A 438 -21.86 -2.43 -34.70
C LEU A 438 -22.59 -3.17 -35.84
N SER A 439 -23.84 -2.77 -36.11
CA SER A 439 -24.64 -3.33 -37.22
C SER A 439 -24.11 -2.95 -38.61
N ASP A 440 -23.61 -1.73 -38.72
CA ASP A 440 -23.26 -1.08 -39.98
C ASP A 440 -21.91 -1.60 -40.47
N THR A 441 -21.97 -2.59 -41.36
CA THR A 441 -20.83 -3.41 -41.78
C THR A 441 -20.89 -3.75 -43.27
N ILE A 442 -19.73 -3.98 -43.87
CA ILE A 442 -19.57 -4.52 -45.23
C ILE A 442 -18.66 -5.74 -45.13
N ASN A 443 -19.12 -6.89 -45.64
CA ASN A 443 -18.43 -8.18 -45.62
C ASN A 443 -17.71 -8.50 -44.29
N PRO A 444 -18.43 -8.49 -43.14
CA PRO A 444 -17.82 -8.68 -41.82
C PRO A 444 -17.29 -10.09 -41.60
N THR A 445 -16.33 -10.21 -40.68
CA THR A 445 -15.84 -11.50 -40.16
C THR A 445 -16.90 -12.23 -39.33
N PRO A 446 -16.76 -13.55 -39.08
CA PRO A 446 -17.73 -14.30 -38.26
C PRO A 446 -17.84 -13.82 -36.80
N GLU A 447 -16.78 -13.22 -36.24
CA GLU A 447 -16.68 -12.86 -34.81
C GLU A 447 -17.21 -11.45 -34.54
N ASP A 448 -18.30 -11.35 -33.76
CA ASP A 448 -18.95 -10.09 -33.39
C ASP A 448 -18.39 -9.46 -32.10
N ILE A 449 -17.45 -10.14 -31.43
CA ILE A 449 -16.81 -9.74 -30.18
C ILE A 449 -15.30 -9.84 -30.32
N ILE A 450 -14.58 -8.83 -29.81
CA ILE A 450 -13.13 -8.85 -29.63
C ILE A 450 -12.86 -8.75 -28.12
N GLU A 451 -12.12 -9.72 -27.57
CA GLU A 451 -11.64 -9.67 -26.18
C GLU A 451 -10.13 -9.40 -26.16
N GLN A 452 -9.70 -8.48 -25.29
CA GLN A 452 -8.29 -8.15 -25.09
C GLN A 452 -7.94 -8.16 -23.60
N GLU A 453 -6.80 -8.75 -23.26
CA GLU A 453 -6.25 -8.65 -21.91
C GLU A 453 -5.84 -7.20 -21.63
N ILE A 454 -6.13 -6.72 -20.43
CA ILE A 454 -5.77 -5.37 -19.98
C ILE A 454 -4.89 -5.49 -18.74
N ALA A 455 -3.83 -4.68 -18.68
CA ALA A 455 -2.97 -4.61 -17.51
C ALA A 455 -3.76 -4.02 -16.33
N VAL A 456 -3.67 -4.68 -15.16
CA VAL A 456 -4.30 -4.25 -13.91
C VAL A 456 -3.29 -4.36 -12.78
N ASN A 457 -3.19 -3.36 -11.90
CA ASN A 457 -2.29 -3.42 -10.76
C ASN A 457 -2.72 -4.47 -9.72
N SER A 458 -1.75 -5.11 -9.06
CA SER A 458 -1.96 -5.93 -7.86
C SER A 458 -2.56 -5.13 -6.69
N VAL A 459 -3.18 -5.83 -5.74
CA VAL A 459 -3.69 -5.27 -4.48
C VAL A 459 -3.00 -5.95 -3.29
N ARG A 460 -2.22 -5.20 -2.52
CA ARG A 460 -1.60 -5.67 -1.28
C ARG A 460 -2.58 -5.53 -0.12
N VAL A 461 -3.18 -6.62 0.30
CA VAL A 461 -4.06 -6.64 1.48
C VAL A 461 -3.19 -6.82 2.73
N HIS A 462 -3.39 -5.97 3.75
CA HIS A 462 -2.67 -6.07 5.01
C HIS A 462 -3.52 -5.54 6.17
N THR A 463 -4.29 -6.40 6.81
CA THR A 463 -5.20 -6.01 7.90
C THR A 463 -4.40 -5.74 9.18
N PRO A 464 -4.42 -4.50 9.73
CA PRO A 464 -3.59 -4.10 10.85
C PRO A 464 -4.26 -4.35 12.20
N VAL A 465 -3.44 -4.71 13.19
CA VAL A 465 -3.78 -4.83 14.61
C VAL A 465 -2.64 -4.30 15.48
N VAL A 466 -2.99 -3.68 16.62
CA VAL A 466 -2.07 -3.10 17.59
C VAL A 466 -2.42 -3.55 19.00
N CYS A 467 -1.43 -3.94 19.80
CA CYS A 467 -1.56 -4.42 21.17
C CYS A 467 -1.07 -3.38 22.20
N ASN A 468 -1.84 -2.30 22.36
CA ASN A 468 -1.57 -1.26 23.35
C ASN A 468 -2.25 -1.56 24.70
N THR A 469 -1.89 -2.71 25.28
CA THR A 469 -2.50 -3.28 26.48
C THR A 469 -1.54 -3.27 27.68
N GLY A 470 -2.05 -3.39 28.90
CA GLY A 470 -1.17 -3.58 30.07
C GLY A 470 -1.88 -3.66 31.41
N VAL A 471 -1.16 -4.15 32.42
CA VAL A 471 -1.62 -4.20 33.82
C VAL A 471 -1.26 -2.89 34.54
N TYR A 472 -2.18 -2.36 35.35
CA TYR A 472 -1.92 -1.18 36.17
C TYR A 472 -0.95 -1.49 37.32
N ASP A 473 -0.04 -0.56 37.60
CA ASP A 473 0.96 -0.66 38.66
C ASP A 473 0.41 -0.10 39.98
N ASP A 474 -0.01 -0.99 40.89
CA ASP A 474 -0.55 -0.63 42.21
C ASP A 474 0.55 -0.33 43.25
N LYS A 475 1.62 0.33 42.81
CA LYS A 475 2.82 0.66 43.60
C LYS A 475 2.54 1.29 44.96
N GLN A 476 1.46 2.05 45.12
CA GLN A 476 1.06 2.70 46.39
C GLN A 476 0.69 1.70 47.51
N ASN A 477 0.44 0.44 47.14
CA ASN A 477 0.08 -0.66 48.03
C ASN A 477 1.21 -1.71 48.12
N ASP A 478 2.35 -1.45 47.50
CA ASP A 478 3.54 -2.30 47.53
C ASP A 478 4.29 -2.16 48.87
N GLN A 479 4.20 -3.19 49.70
CA GLN A 479 4.83 -3.27 51.03
C GLN A 479 6.23 -3.92 50.99
N SER A 480 6.79 -4.18 49.81
CA SER A 480 8.11 -4.79 49.68
C SER A 480 9.21 -3.85 50.17
N LEU A 481 10.16 -4.37 50.96
CA LEU A 481 11.37 -3.63 51.35
C LEU A 481 12.31 -3.39 50.15
N ASN A 482 12.35 -4.37 49.25
CA ASN A 482 13.12 -4.38 48.00
C ASN A 482 12.20 -4.41 46.77
N PRO A 483 11.49 -3.29 46.45
CA PRO A 483 10.52 -3.24 45.38
C PRO A 483 11.18 -3.13 43.99
N GLU A 484 10.69 -3.91 43.02
CA GLU A 484 11.16 -3.84 41.64
C GLU A 484 10.59 -2.63 40.88
N LYS A 485 11.41 -2.05 39.99
CA LYS A 485 11.05 -0.87 39.19
C LYS A 485 10.50 -1.20 37.81
N ASN A 486 10.77 -2.41 37.30
CA ASN A 486 10.47 -2.82 35.91
C ASN A 486 9.29 -3.80 35.83
N ARG A 487 8.53 -3.95 36.92
CA ARG A 487 7.32 -4.78 37.02
C ARG A 487 6.20 -3.96 37.66
N ALA A 488 4.99 -4.10 37.16
CA ALA A 488 3.81 -3.55 37.82
C ALA A 488 3.51 -4.33 39.10
N ALA A 489 3.30 -3.63 40.21
CA ALA A 489 2.89 -4.24 41.47
C ALA A 489 1.41 -4.68 41.39
N VAL A 490 1.16 -5.96 41.69
CA VAL A 490 -0.17 -6.58 41.72
C VAL A 490 -0.35 -7.18 43.11
N ILE A 491 -1.30 -6.67 43.88
CA ILE A 491 -1.37 -6.95 45.32
C ILE A 491 -2.49 -7.93 45.65
N LEU A 492 -2.20 -8.94 46.46
CA LEU A 492 -3.16 -9.99 46.84
C LEU A 492 -4.38 -9.45 47.62
N GLY A 493 -5.56 -10.00 47.32
CA GLY A 493 -6.80 -9.68 48.02
C GLY A 493 -7.33 -8.27 47.76
N ARG A 494 -6.91 -7.62 46.68
CA ARG A 494 -7.28 -6.25 46.29
C ARG A 494 -7.83 -6.19 44.86
N PRO A 495 -8.65 -5.17 44.54
CA PRO A 495 -8.91 -4.80 43.16
C PRO A 495 -7.63 -4.28 42.49
N SER A 496 -7.48 -4.60 41.20
CA SER A 496 -6.47 -4.07 40.27
C SER A 496 -7.16 -3.77 38.94
N LYS A 497 -6.42 -3.36 37.90
CA LYS A 497 -6.98 -3.00 36.59
C LYS A 497 -6.07 -3.42 35.44
N ILE A 498 -6.65 -3.65 34.27
CA ILE A 498 -5.93 -3.66 32.98
C ILE A 498 -6.43 -2.54 32.08
N LYS A 499 -5.52 -2.01 31.25
CA LYS A 499 -5.86 -1.22 30.08
C LYS A 499 -5.83 -2.14 28.86
N VAL A 500 -6.83 -2.03 28.00
CA VAL A 500 -6.91 -2.73 26.72
C VAL A 500 -7.19 -1.70 25.63
N SER A 501 -6.39 -1.69 24.57
CA SER A 501 -6.68 -0.88 23.39
C SER A 501 -6.07 -1.42 22.10
N SER A 502 -6.80 -1.26 20.99
CA SER A 502 -6.35 -1.50 19.62
C SER A 502 -5.74 -0.25 18.95
N THR A 503 -5.49 0.82 19.72
CA THR A 503 -4.95 2.08 19.20
C THR A 503 -3.49 2.28 19.56
N GLY A 504 -2.67 2.57 18.56
CA GLY A 504 -1.25 2.91 18.71
C GLY A 504 -0.54 2.97 17.35
N THR A 505 0.78 3.12 17.35
CA THR A 505 1.57 3.28 16.12
C THR A 505 1.67 1.98 15.31
N HIS A 506 1.45 2.07 13.99
CA HIS A 506 1.66 0.96 13.02
C HIS A 506 2.66 1.41 11.92
N LEU A 507 2.52 0.95 10.68
CA LEU A 507 3.36 1.29 9.52
C LEU A 507 3.19 2.76 9.08
N ASP A 508 4.29 3.41 8.69
CA ASP A 508 4.25 4.79 8.16
C ASP A 508 3.92 4.82 6.66
N ILE A 509 2.73 4.30 6.31
CA ILE A 509 2.15 4.29 4.96
C ILE A 509 0.73 4.91 4.99
N PRO A 510 0.20 5.38 3.85
CA PRO A 510 -1.12 6.02 3.80
C PRO A 510 -2.21 5.17 4.44
N GLY A 511 -2.95 5.76 5.38
CA GLY A 511 -4.05 5.14 6.11
C GLY A 511 -3.65 4.33 7.35
N TYR A 512 -2.39 3.88 7.48
CA TYR A 512 -1.91 3.04 8.59
C TYR A 512 -1.38 3.82 9.80
N ASN A 513 -1.38 5.15 9.72
CA ASN A 513 -1.01 6.02 10.82
C ASN A 513 -1.61 7.41 10.55
N LYS A 514 -2.20 8.01 11.59
CA LYS A 514 -2.67 9.40 11.55
C LYS A 514 -1.91 10.21 12.59
N ILE A 515 -1.52 11.43 12.23
CA ILE A 515 -0.87 12.37 13.14
C ILE A 515 -1.92 12.80 14.19
N VAL A 516 -1.66 12.48 15.46
CA VAL A 516 -2.53 12.84 16.60
C VAL A 516 -1.89 13.89 17.52
N ALA A 517 -0.55 14.04 17.45
CA ALA A 517 0.22 15.15 18.01
C ALA A 517 1.49 15.36 17.17
N GLU A 518 2.22 16.46 17.37
CA GLU A 518 3.45 16.78 16.62
C GLU A 518 4.50 15.65 16.63
N ASP A 519 4.54 14.87 17.72
CA ASP A 519 5.47 13.78 17.96
C ASP A 519 4.83 12.37 17.92
N ARG A 520 3.52 12.26 17.64
CA ARG A 520 2.79 10.99 17.72
C ARG A 520 1.89 10.71 16.51
N LYS A 521 2.12 9.54 15.94
CA LYS A 521 1.25 8.90 14.94
C LYS A 521 0.61 7.65 15.56
N GLU A 522 -0.71 7.54 15.41
CA GLU A 522 -1.50 6.42 15.93
C GLU A 522 -2.52 5.95 14.87
N MET A 523 -2.84 4.66 14.89
CA MET A 523 -3.90 4.03 14.13
C MET A 523 -4.88 3.37 15.09
N ASP A 524 -6.16 3.66 14.92
CA ASP A 524 -7.24 2.92 15.54
C ASP A 524 -7.50 1.63 14.75
N CYS A 525 -7.10 0.48 15.32
CA CYS A 525 -7.31 -0.83 14.69
C CYS A 525 -8.62 -1.52 15.12
N SER A 526 -9.49 -0.87 15.90
CA SER A 526 -10.72 -1.48 16.44
C SER A 526 -11.63 -2.04 15.34
N LYS A 527 -11.69 -1.38 14.17
CA LYS A 527 -12.44 -1.84 12.98
C LYS A 527 -11.96 -3.21 12.46
N TYR A 528 -10.68 -3.53 12.63
CA TYR A 528 -10.01 -4.69 12.05
C TYR A 528 -9.69 -5.77 13.09
N THR A 529 -9.80 -5.47 14.38
CA THR A 529 -9.62 -6.42 15.48
C THR A 529 -10.84 -7.34 15.59
N LYS A 530 -10.59 -8.65 15.58
CA LYS A 530 -11.58 -9.72 15.80
C LYS A 530 -11.84 -9.97 17.28
N GLN A 531 -10.75 -10.07 18.04
CA GLN A 531 -10.72 -10.49 19.43
C GLN A 531 -9.51 -9.89 20.14
N MET A 532 -9.78 -9.26 21.29
CA MET A 532 -8.79 -8.92 22.31
C MET A 532 -8.71 -10.08 23.30
N GLN A 533 -7.51 -10.55 23.63
CA GLN A 533 -7.35 -11.63 24.61
C GLN A 533 -6.25 -11.34 25.63
N VAL A 534 -6.46 -11.81 26.86
CA VAL A 534 -5.47 -11.81 27.95
C VAL A 534 -5.32 -13.20 28.53
N LYS A 535 -4.11 -13.54 28.96
CA LYS A 535 -3.79 -14.74 29.74
C LYS A 535 -2.89 -14.38 30.91
N PHE A 536 -3.40 -14.66 32.11
CA PHE A 536 -2.65 -14.56 33.35
C PHE A 536 -2.03 -15.93 33.69
N PRO A 537 -0.76 -16.01 34.10
CA PRO A 537 -0.13 -17.24 34.61
C PRO A 537 -0.54 -17.58 36.06
N PHE A 538 -1.58 -16.93 36.56
CA PHE A 538 -2.19 -17.13 37.87
C PHE A 538 -3.71 -16.90 37.79
N ASP A 539 -4.44 -17.40 38.78
CA ASP A 539 -5.90 -17.25 38.87
C ASP A 539 -6.29 -15.78 39.05
N VAL A 540 -7.33 -15.32 38.35
CA VAL A 540 -7.77 -13.93 38.41
C VAL A 540 -9.28 -13.82 38.21
N TYR A 541 -9.90 -12.81 38.80
CA TYR A 541 -11.26 -12.42 38.45
C TYR A 541 -11.21 -11.22 37.50
N ILE A 542 -11.90 -11.28 36.35
CA ILE A 542 -11.89 -10.22 35.32
C ILE A 542 -13.29 -9.62 35.17
N GLY A 543 -13.40 -8.29 35.21
CA GLY A 543 -14.66 -7.55 35.14
C GLY A 543 -15.30 -7.25 36.49
N THR A 544 -14.53 -7.34 37.59
CA THR A 544 -15.04 -7.16 38.97
C THR A 544 -13.95 -6.63 39.90
N ASP A 545 -14.35 -5.85 40.91
CA ASP A 545 -13.49 -5.28 41.96
C ASP A 545 -13.42 -6.16 43.24
N LYS A 546 -14.10 -7.31 43.22
CA LYS A 546 -14.29 -8.24 44.35
C LYS A 546 -14.40 -9.70 43.85
N PRO A 547 -14.28 -10.72 44.73
CA PRO A 547 -14.49 -12.10 44.35
C PRO A 547 -15.90 -12.35 43.79
N ASP A 548 -15.98 -12.79 42.53
CA ASP A 548 -17.22 -13.22 41.89
C ASP A 548 -16.95 -14.42 40.97
N ASN A 549 -17.50 -15.58 41.30
CA ASN A 549 -17.23 -16.82 40.56
C ASN A 549 -17.73 -16.82 39.11
N SER A 550 -18.62 -15.90 38.72
CA SER A 550 -19.00 -15.70 37.32
C SER A 550 -17.91 -15.02 36.48
N CYS A 551 -16.99 -14.30 37.15
CA CYS A 551 -15.87 -13.57 36.57
C CYS A 551 -14.53 -14.33 36.71
N PHE A 552 -14.53 -15.55 37.25
CA PHE A 552 -13.31 -16.30 37.55
C PHE A 552 -12.65 -16.89 36.30
N ILE A 553 -11.38 -16.56 36.10
CA ILE A 553 -10.52 -17.09 35.04
C ILE A 553 -9.38 -17.89 35.71
N PRO A 554 -9.31 -19.22 35.52
CA PRO A 554 -8.20 -20.01 36.04
C PRO A 554 -6.91 -19.68 35.30
N LYS A 555 -5.77 -19.85 36.00
CA LYS A 555 -4.43 -19.62 35.44
C LYS A 555 -4.20 -20.29 34.08
N ASP A 556 -3.32 -19.68 33.29
CA ASP A 556 -2.90 -20.12 31.96
C ASP A 556 -4.02 -20.25 30.90
N SER A 557 -5.20 -19.68 31.18
CA SER A 557 -6.33 -19.64 30.25
C SER A 557 -6.38 -18.33 29.47
N TRP A 558 -6.65 -18.40 28.16
CA TRP A 558 -6.96 -17.22 27.35
C TRP A 558 -8.41 -16.79 27.57
N TYR A 559 -8.61 -15.55 28.01
CA TYR A 559 -9.91 -14.91 28.13
C TYR A 559 -10.10 -13.88 27.03
N THR A 560 -11.24 -13.94 26.32
CA THR A 560 -11.63 -12.91 25.33
C THR A 560 -12.30 -11.75 26.04
N ILE A 561 -11.72 -10.57 25.84
CA ILE A 561 -12.17 -9.32 26.43
C ILE A 561 -13.31 -8.74 25.58
N PRO A 562 -14.45 -8.34 26.18
CA PRO A 562 -15.63 -7.93 25.42
C PRO A 562 -15.50 -6.52 24.80
N GLU A 563 -14.80 -5.59 25.45
CA GLU A 563 -14.70 -4.19 25.03
C GLU A 563 -13.34 -3.56 25.39
N GLU A 564 -12.98 -2.47 24.70
CA GLU A 564 -11.77 -1.69 25.01
C GLU A 564 -11.96 -0.77 26.21
N GLY A 565 -10.84 -0.39 26.84
CA GLY A 565 -10.82 0.60 27.92
C GLY A 565 -10.07 0.12 29.15
N ILE A 566 -10.62 0.45 30.32
CA ILE A 566 -10.07 0.07 31.62
C ILE A 566 -11.01 -0.96 32.23
N ILE A 567 -10.49 -2.14 32.54
CA ILE A 567 -11.27 -3.27 33.06
C ILE A 567 -10.77 -3.59 34.46
N ASP A 568 -11.69 -3.66 35.41
CA ASP A 568 -11.41 -4.02 36.79
C ASP A 568 -11.07 -5.51 36.92
N LEU A 569 -10.14 -5.80 37.81
CA LEU A 569 -9.68 -7.14 38.19
C LEU A 569 -9.79 -7.29 39.70
N TYR A 570 -9.95 -8.52 40.18
CA TYR A 570 -9.67 -8.85 41.58
C TYR A 570 -8.65 -9.98 41.68
N ILE A 571 -7.65 -9.81 42.54
CA ILE A 571 -6.55 -10.75 42.73
C ILE A 571 -6.88 -11.69 43.90
N PRO A 572 -7.12 -13.00 43.66
CA PRO A 572 -7.45 -13.95 44.72
C PRO A 572 -6.32 -14.09 45.74
N THR A 573 -6.64 -14.30 47.01
CA THR A 573 -5.63 -14.39 48.09
C THR A 573 -4.71 -15.59 47.95
N TRP A 574 -5.16 -16.67 47.31
CA TRP A 574 -4.45 -17.94 47.13
C TRP A 574 -3.49 -17.97 45.93
N VAL A 575 -3.42 -16.89 45.15
CA VAL A 575 -2.37 -16.74 44.14
C VAL A 575 -1.02 -16.70 44.84
N SER A 576 -0.06 -17.49 44.36
CA SER A 576 1.30 -17.47 44.89
C SER A 576 1.97 -16.12 44.61
N GLU A 577 2.73 -15.62 45.58
CA GLU A 577 3.57 -14.44 45.37
C GLU A 577 4.74 -14.78 44.44
N GLY A 578 5.14 -13.82 43.60
CA GLY A 578 6.23 -14.03 42.66
C GLY A 578 6.21 -13.12 41.45
N ASP A 579 7.18 -13.34 40.57
CA ASP A 579 7.35 -12.63 39.31
C ASP A 579 6.59 -13.34 38.18
N TYR A 580 5.79 -12.60 37.43
CA TYR A 580 4.91 -13.16 36.40
C TYR A 580 4.86 -12.30 35.13
N ASP A 581 4.59 -12.95 34.01
CA ASP A 581 4.52 -12.32 32.68
C ASP A 581 3.12 -12.55 32.10
N VAL A 582 2.26 -11.52 32.19
CA VAL A 582 0.87 -11.54 31.69
C VAL A 582 0.89 -11.30 30.18
N LYS A 583 0.26 -12.20 29.42
CA LYS A 583 0.27 -12.15 27.96
C LYS A 583 -1.02 -11.53 27.43
N PHE A 584 -0.89 -10.60 26.50
CA PHE A 584 -2.00 -10.00 25.76
C PHE A 584 -1.82 -10.26 24.27
N ARG A 585 -2.93 -10.41 23.55
CA ARG A 585 -2.93 -10.47 22.10
C ARG A 585 -4.18 -9.87 21.47
N GLN A 586 -4.00 -9.41 20.24
CA GLN A 586 -4.98 -8.73 19.39
C GLN A 586 -5.00 -9.44 18.05
N ILE A 587 -6.12 -10.04 17.67
CA ILE A 587 -6.22 -10.93 16.52
C ILE A 587 -6.95 -10.20 15.39
N ALA A 588 -6.35 -10.13 14.19
CA ALA A 588 -6.97 -9.51 13.01
C ALA A 588 -8.24 -10.26 12.55
N VAL A 589 -9.18 -9.56 11.92
CA VAL A 589 -10.46 -10.15 11.50
C VAL A 589 -10.29 -11.23 10.42
N ASN A 590 -9.34 -11.03 9.51
CA ASN A 590 -8.94 -12.00 8.49
C ASN A 590 -7.88 -13.02 8.97
N ALA A 591 -7.59 -13.09 10.28
CA ALA A 591 -6.61 -14.03 10.81
C ALA A 591 -7.05 -15.50 10.57
N PRO A 592 -6.23 -16.31 9.86
CA PRO A 592 -6.55 -17.72 9.64
C PRO A 592 -6.34 -18.57 10.91
N ASN A 593 -5.36 -18.21 11.72
CA ASN A 593 -5.03 -18.83 13.00
C ASN A 593 -4.40 -17.79 13.95
N THR A 594 -3.81 -18.24 15.06
CA THR A 594 -3.08 -17.37 16.00
C THR A 594 -1.60 -17.75 16.16
N GLU A 595 -0.96 -18.19 15.08
CA GLU A 595 0.44 -18.66 15.10
C GLU A 595 1.43 -17.57 14.65
N ASN A 596 1.02 -16.71 13.71
CA ASN A 596 1.85 -15.62 13.20
C ASN A 596 1.67 -14.36 14.07
N GLU A 597 2.43 -14.31 15.16
CA GLU A 597 2.42 -13.27 16.19
C GLU A 597 3.59 -12.27 16.05
N GLN A 598 3.35 -10.98 16.31
CA GLN A 598 4.39 -9.92 16.33
C GLN A 598 4.22 -8.99 17.54
N GLU A 599 5.33 -8.53 18.13
CA GLU A 599 5.27 -7.65 19.30
C GLU A 599 4.72 -6.25 18.94
N LEU A 600 3.82 -5.73 19.78
CA LEU A 600 3.12 -4.44 19.70
C LEU A 600 2.19 -4.24 18.49
N ALA A 601 2.60 -4.60 17.28
CA ALA A 601 1.82 -4.41 16.05
C ALA A 601 2.25 -5.41 14.97
N ASN A 602 1.31 -5.89 14.13
CA ASN A 602 1.64 -6.72 12.97
C ASN A 602 2.15 -5.84 11.80
N THR A 603 3.36 -5.31 11.90
CA THR A 603 3.98 -4.49 10.84
C THR A 603 4.57 -5.32 9.70
N ASP A 604 4.78 -6.63 9.91
CA ASP A 604 5.05 -7.57 8.82
C ASP A 604 3.71 -8.15 8.30
N ILE A 605 3.59 -8.24 6.98
CA ILE A 605 2.40 -8.73 6.28
C ILE A 605 2.07 -10.19 6.64
N SER A 606 3.07 -11.01 6.97
CA SER A 606 2.85 -12.42 7.37
C SER A 606 2.11 -12.57 8.70
N ASN A 607 2.11 -11.52 9.54
CA ASN A 607 1.58 -11.56 10.90
C ASN A 607 0.13 -11.09 10.95
N TYR A 608 -0.66 -11.77 11.78
CA TYR A 608 -2.09 -11.51 11.96
C TYR A 608 -2.46 -11.21 13.41
N VAL A 609 -1.50 -11.36 14.33
CA VAL A 609 -1.71 -11.18 15.76
C VAL A 609 -0.66 -10.23 16.30
N ALA A 610 -1.10 -9.11 16.90
CA ALA A 610 -0.21 -8.26 17.68
C ALA A 610 -0.22 -8.73 19.14
N VAL A 611 0.96 -8.92 19.73
CA VAL A 611 1.12 -9.42 21.11
C VAL A 611 1.86 -8.43 22.00
N ARG A 612 1.62 -8.50 23.30
CA ARG A 612 2.36 -7.75 24.30
C ARG A 612 2.46 -8.52 25.60
N THR A 613 3.64 -8.51 26.21
CA THR A 613 3.86 -9.09 27.55
C THR A 613 3.95 -7.96 28.58
N SER A 614 3.13 -8.03 29.63
CA SER A 614 3.24 -7.15 30.79
C SER A 614 3.89 -7.90 31.95
N LYS A 615 5.06 -7.42 32.36
CA LYS A 615 5.78 -7.96 33.52
C LYS A 615 5.13 -7.42 34.80
N VAL A 616 4.66 -8.33 35.64
CA VAL A 616 4.04 -8.01 36.93
C VAL A 616 4.76 -8.76 38.05
N ARG A 617 4.58 -8.28 39.29
CA ARG A 617 4.95 -9.01 40.50
C ARG A 617 3.72 -9.11 41.38
N VAL A 618 3.36 -10.33 41.76
CA VAL A 618 2.30 -10.58 42.75
C VAL A 618 2.90 -10.51 44.14
N ILE A 619 2.34 -9.63 44.98
CA ILE A 619 2.89 -9.24 46.28
C ILE A 619 1.83 -9.46 47.35
N GLY A 620 2.22 -10.07 48.46
CA GLY A 620 1.38 -10.27 49.63
C GLY A 620 1.15 -8.98 50.43
N ARG A 621 0.56 -9.14 51.61
CA ARG A 621 0.27 -8.02 52.52
C ARG A 621 0.54 -8.42 53.97
N ILE A 622 0.88 -7.42 54.80
CA ILE A 622 0.79 -7.41 56.26
C ILE A 622 -0.01 -6.17 56.69
N TYR A 623 -0.99 -6.33 57.59
CA TYR A 623 -1.90 -5.25 58.01
C TYR A 623 -2.67 -5.60 59.30
N GLY A 624 -3.50 -4.69 59.79
CA GLY A 624 -4.50 -4.96 60.82
C GLY A 624 -3.95 -5.17 62.25
N PHE A 625 -2.76 -4.66 62.54
CA PHE A 625 -2.16 -4.71 63.88
C PHE A 625 -3.07 -4.03 64.91
N LYS A 626 -3.34 -4.72 66.01
CA LYS A 626 -4.10 -4.18 67.14
C LYS A 626 -3.84 -4.89 68.45
N ILE A 627 -4.02 -4.18 69.56
CA ILE A 627 -4.05 -4.77 70.91
C ILE A 627 -5.44 -5.38 71.17
N THR A 628 -5.45 -6.60 71.70
CA THR A 628 -6.64 -7.44 71.89
C THR A 628 -7.01 -7.68 73.35
N ASP A 629 -6.05 -7.62 74.27
CA ASP A 629 -6.23 -7.76 75.72
C ASP A 629 -5.01 -7.17 76.46
N VAL A 630 -5.18 -6.80 77.73
CA VAL A 630 -4.10 -6.33 78.63
C VAL A 630 -4.22 -7.08 79.95
N THR A 631 -3.11 -7.56 80.51
CA THR A 631 -3.13 -8.44 81.70
C THR A 631 -3.32 -7.71 83.04
N ASP A 632 -3.22 -6.38 83.05
CA ASP A 632 -3.60 -5.55 84.19
C ASP A 632 -5.11 -5.68 84.45
N THR A 633 -5.47 -6.11 85.66
CA THR A 633 -6.86 -6.33 86.09
C THR A 633 -7.75 -5.09 85.97
N LEU A 634 -7.17 -3.89 85.91
CA LEU A 634 -7.89 -2.64 85.63
C LEU A 634 -8.58 -2.67 84.26
N TRP A 635 -7.93 -3.28 83.27
CA TRP A 635 -8.37 -3.31 81.87
C TRP A 635 -9.36 -4.43 81.54
N GLU A 636 -9.67 -5.34 82.48
CA GLU A 636 -10.57 -6.47 82.21
C GLU A 636 -11.90 -6.00 81.62
N GLU A 637 -12.52 -4.97 82.21
CA GLU A 637 -13.84 -4.48 81.77
C GLU A 637 -13.78 -3.60 80.50
N VAL A 638 -12.58 -3.34 79.96
CA VAL A 638 -12.39 -2.76 78.62
C VAL A 638 -12.50 -3.85 77.55
N PHE A 639 -11.80 -4.97 77.74
CA PHE A 639 -11.70 -6.05 76.76
C PHE A 639 -12.69 -7.19 76.97
N ARG A 640 -13.24 -7.37 78.18
CA ARG A 640 -14.05 -8.52 78.61
C ARG A 640 -15.39 -8.04 79.18
N VAL A 641 -16.48 -8.71 78.85
CA VAL A 641 -17.87 -8.26 79.16
C VAL A 641 -18.13 -8.11 80.67
N LYS A 642 -17.36 -8.81 81.50
CA LYS A 642 -17.31 -8.66 82.96
C LYS A 642 -16.01 -9.26 83.50
N LYS A 643 -15.64 -8.88 84.72
CA LYS A 643 -14.47 -9.44 85.42
C LYS A 643 -14.48 -10.97 85.45
N ASN A 644 -13.30 -11.59 85.30
CA ASN A 644 -13.12 -13.04 85.20
C ASN A 644 -13.88 -13.75 84.05
N SER A 645 -14.39 -13.04 83.04
CA SER A 645 -14.99 -13.65 81.84
C SER A 645 -14.01 -13.68 80.67
N ALA A 646 -14.00 -14.75 79.89
CA ALA A 646 -13.25 -14.80 78.63
C ALA A 646 -13.96 -14.04 77.49
N ALA A 647 -15.28 -13.85 77.58
CA ALA A 647 -16.10 -13.26 76.52
C ALA A 647 -15.70 -11.79 76.26
N HIS A 648 -15.24 -11.53 75.03
CA HIS A 648 -14.73 -10.23 74.61
C HIS A 648 -15.82 -9.16 74.44
N THR A 649 -15.52 -7.89 74.70
CA THR A 649 -16.44 -6.76 74.51
C THR A 649 -16.60 -6.34 73.05
N GLY A 650 -15.65 -6.69 72.19
CA GLY A 650 -15.48 -6.13 70.85
C GLY A 650 -14.60 -4.87 70.80
N ASN A 651 -14.09 -4.38 71.95
CA ASN A 651 -13.17 -3.24 71.98
C ASN A 651 -11.74 -3.71 71.66
N TYR A 652 -11.11 -3.10 70.65
CA TYR A 652 -9.72 -3.35 70.28
C TYR A 652 -9.02 -2.01 70.04
N TYR A 653 -7.72 -1.92 70.33
CA TYR A 653 -6.95 -0.70 70.06
C TYR A 653 -6.16 -0.86 68.76
N TYR A 654 -6.67 -0.25 67.69
CA TYR A 654 -6.13 -0.32 66.34
C TYR A 654 -5.01 0.70 66.12
N VAL A 655 -4.16 0.49 65.12
CA VAL A 655 -3.17 1.47 64.66
C VAL A 655 -3.78 2.86 64.41
N GLY A 656 -5.01 2.95 63.88
CA GLY A 656 -5.72 4.22 63.74
C GLY A 656 -7.21 4.02 63.45
N THR A 657 -7.89 5.09 62.99
CA THR A 657 -9.34 5.06 62.74
C THR A 657 -9.73 4.39 61.42
N ARG A 658 -8.77 4.01 60.58
CA ARG A 658 -9.00 3.47 59.23
C ARG A 658 -8.62 2.00 59.10
N ASP A 659 -9.14 1.39 58.05
CA ASP A 659 -8.88 0.02 57.70
C ASP A 659 -7.65 -0.17 56.80
N GLU A 660 -7.35 -1.43 56.51
CA GLU A 660 -6.27 -1.86 55.64
C GLU A 660 -6.45 -1.41 54.17
N GLU A 661 -7.64 -0.92 53.81
CA GLU A 661 -7.96 -0.29 52.53
C GLU A 661 -7.84 1.25 52.59
N GLY A 662 -7.83 1.83 53.79
CA GLY A 662 -7.78 3.27 54.06
C GLY A 662 -9.16 3.92 54.26
N ALA A 663 -10.24 3.13 54.36
CA ALA A 663 -11.58 3.61 54.67
C ALA A 663 -11.78 3.73 56.19
N GLU A 664 -12.69 4.62 56.64
CA GLU A 664 -12.92 4.82 58.09
C GLU A 664 -13.63 3.61 58.71
N ARG A 665 -13.07 3.05 59.80
CA ARG A 665 -13.66 1.92 60.56
C ARG A 665 -14.88 2.31 61.40
N GLY A 666 -15.17 3.61 61.54
CA GLY A 666 -16.25 4.11 62.39
C GLY A 666 -15.99 3.99 63.90
N ILE A 667 -14.73 3.81 64.31
CA ILE A 667 -14.33 3.70 65.72
C ILE A 667 -13.99 5.06 66.35
N SER A 668 -14.13 5.18 67.66
CA SER A 668 -13.63 6.33 68.42
C SER A 668 -12.10 6.38 68.40
N SER A 669 -11.52 7.59 68.31
CA SER A 669 -10.07 7.81 68.44
C SER A 669 -9.50 7.35 69.79
N LEU A 670 -10.35 7.18 70.81
CA LEU A 670 -10.00 6.52 72.07
C LEU A 670 -9.40 5.13 71.86
N PHE A 671 -9.95 4.36 70.92
CA PHE A 671 -9.56 2.98 70.61
C PHE A 671 -8.44 2.91 69.56
N THR A 672 -7.47 3.83 69.67
CA THR A 672 -6.30 3.89 68.79
C THR A 672 -4.98 3.84 69.57
N LEU A 673 -3.96 3.27 68.94
CA LEU A 673 -2.59 3.22 69.45
C LEU A 673 -1.93 4.61 69.42
N PRO A 674 -0.91 4.84 70.26
CA PRO A 674 -0.43 3.98 71.33
C PRO A 674 -1.34 4.05 72.58
N LEU A 675 -1.29 3.05 73.47
CA LEU A 675 -1.90 3.21 74.79
C LEU A 675 -1.07 4.22 75.61
N LEU A 676 -1.75 5.25 76.10
CA LEU A 676 -1.25 6.41 76.85
C LEU A 676 -2.35 6.85 77.83
N GLU A 677 -2.04 7.51 78.96
CA GLU A 677 -3.04 8.00 79.91
C GLU A 677 -4.16 8.77 79.19
N GLY A 678 -5.43 8.40 79.42
CA GLY A 678 -6.55 8.85 78.58
C GLY A 678 -7.13 7.77 77.67
N SER A 679 -6.37 6.71 77.38
CA SER A 679 -6.80 5.64 76.46
C SER A 679 -7.79 4.64 77.07
N HIS A 680 -7.86 4.53 78.39
CA HIS A 680 -8.71 3.53 79.05
C HIS A 680 -10.19 3.92 79.03
N ALA A 681 -11.06 3.05 78.50
CA ALA A 681 -12.47 3.37 78.22
C ALA A 681 -13.31 3.81 79.44
N LEU A 682 -13.10 3.19 80.61
CA LEU A 682 -13.86 3.49 81.84
C LEU A 682 -13.19 4.56 82.73
N TYR A 683 -11.86 4.54 82.85
CA TYR A 683 -11.09 5.41 83.75
C TYR A 683 -10.25 6.40 82.95
N LYS A 684 -10.75 7.63 82.77
CA LYS A 684 -10.09 8.64 81.90
C LYS A 684 -8.65 8.97 82.31
N ASN A 685 -8.27 8.84 83.58
CA ASN A 685 -6.92 9.07 84.07
C ASN A 685 -6.01 7.82 84.03
N ARG A 686 -6.32 6.88 83.11
CA ARG A 686 -5.62 5.61 82.94
C ARG A 686 -5.39 5.32 81.46
N GLY A 687 -4.35 4.57 81.15
CA GLY A 687 -3.99 4.21 79.79
C GLY A 687 -2.51 3.87 79.59
N ALA A 688 -1.60 4.45 80.38
CA ALA A 688 -0.23 3.94 80.46
C ALA A 688 -0.21 2.63 81.27
N LEU A 689 0.70 1.72 80.92
CA LEU A 689 0.85 0.42 81.58
C LEU A 689 1.94 0.46 82.66
N LYS A 690 1.79 -0.34 83.71
CA LYS A 690 2.89 -0.58 84.66
C LYS A 690 3.81 -1.67 84.14
N THR A 691 5.11 -1.53 84.39
CA THR A 691 6.09 -2.57 84.05
C THR A 691 5.72 -3.90 84.72
N GLY A 692 5.87 -5.02 84.01
CA GLY A 692 5.41 -6.34 84.44
C GLY A 692 4.03 -6.76 83.90
N TYR A 693 3.14 -5.83 83.52
CA TYR A 693 1.91 -6.18 82.80
C TYR A 693 2.16 -6.31 81.30
N ALA A 694 1.47 -7.25 80.67
CA ALA A 694 1.58 -7.56 79.25
C ALA A 694 0.38 -7.05 78.46
N PHE A 695 0.60 -6.77 77.17
CA PHE A 695 -0.46 -6.60 76.19
C PHE A 695 -0.41 -7.75 75.18
N LYS A 696 -1.58 -8.25 74.80
CA LYS A 696 -1.76 -9.24 73.74
C LYS A 696 -2.13 -8.51 72.46
N PHE A 697 -1.61 -8.95 71.33
CA PHE A 697 -1.85 -8.32 70.04
C PHE A 697 -2.07 -9.35 68.93
N GLU A 698 -2.67 -8.91 67.84
CA GLU A 698 -2.83 -9.68 66.61
C GLU A 698 -2.58 -8.81 65.38
N LEU A 699 -2.22 -9.47 64.27
CA LEU A 699 -2.12 -8.87 62.93
C LEU A 699 -2.44 -9.93 61.86
N GLU A 700 -2.66 -9.51 60.61
CA GLU A 700 -2.95 -10.41 59.49
C GLU A 700 -1.89 -10.32 58.38
N THR A 701 -1.67 -11.43 57.68
CA THR A 701 -0.94 -11.49 56.41
C THR A 701 -1.76 -12.17 55.32
N LEU A 702 -1.44 -11.83 54.07
CA LEU A 702 -1.97 -12.45 52.85
C LEU A 702 -0.81 -12.88 51.95
N GLY A 703 -0.90 -14.08 51.38
CA GLY A 703 0.10 -14.66 50.48
C GLY A 703 0.78 -15.91 51.05
N CYS A 704 1.99 -16.20 50.58
CA CYS A 704 2.77 -17.36 50.95
C CYS A 704 3.58 -17.09 52.23
N TYR A 705 2.88 -16.90 53.35
CA TYR A 705 3.43 -16.79 54.72
C TYR A 705 2.93 -17.95 55.60
N PHE A 706 2.72 -19.12 54.98
CA PHE A 706 2.16 -20.33 55.59
C PHE A 706 3.13 -21.51 55.63
N GLY A 707 4.37 -21.34 55.17
CA GLY A 707 5.45 -22.32 55.26
C GLY A 707 5.87 -22.62 56.71
N GLU A 708 6.68 -23.68 56.84
CA GLU A 708 7.26 -24.15 58.11
C GLU A 708 8.21 -23.11 58.72
N ASN A 709 9.00 -22.47 57.86
CA ASN A 709 10.07 -21.53 58.18
C ASN A 709 9.70 -20.07 57.86
N ASP A 710 8.39 -19.77 57.81
CA ASP A 710 7.88 -18.41 57.66
C ASP A 710 7.57 -17.82 59.03
N TYR A 711 7.96 -16.56 59.23
CA TYR A 711 7.85 -15.86 60.51
C TYR A 711 7.36 -14.43 60.36
N ILE A 712 6.81 -13.87 61.44
CA ILE A 712 6.81 -12.43 61.64
C ILE A 712 7.97 -12.08 62.56
N GLN A 713 8.87 -11.22 62.09
CA GLN A 713 9.88 -10.57 62.90
C GLN A 713 9.29 -9.27 63.46
N ILE A 714 9.39 -9.06 64.76
CA ILE A 714 9.14 -7.76 65.39
C ILE A 714 10.39 -7.37 66.15
N THR A 715 10.89 -6.17 65.89
CA THR A 715 12.07 -5.60 66.55
C THR A 715 11.63 -4.42 67.42
N PRO A 716 11.50 -4.61 68.74
CA PRO A 716 11.22 -3.52 69.67
C PRO A 716 12.40 -2.53 69.77
N ARG A 717 12.05 -1.24 69.81
CA ARG A 717 12.91 -0.14 70.24
C ARG A 717 12.24 0.60 71.38
N PHE A 718 13.04 1.24 72.22
CA PHE A 718 12.59 1.86 73.45
C PHE A 718 12.99 3.33 73.48
N TYR A 719 12.02 4.20 73.78
CA TYR A 719 12.25 5.63 73.94
C TYR A 719 11.79 6.06 75.32
N TYR A 720 12.59 6.84 76.04
CA TYR A 720 12.14 7.57 77.22
C TYR A 720 11.52 8.91 76.78
N VAL A 721 10.46 9.34 77.45
CA VAL A 721 9.87 10.68 77.34
C VAL A 721 9.41 11.15 78.71
N LYS A 722 9.50 12.45 79.02
CA LYS A 722 8.99 13.01 80.28
C LYS A 722 7.46 13.00 80.30
N LYS A 723 6.87 13.05 81.51
CA LYS A 723 5.39 13.11 81.68
C LYS A 723 4.75 14.36 81.03
N ASP A 724 5.52 15.39 80.72
CA ASP A 724 5.05 16.61 80.04
C ASP A 724 5.12 16.55 78.50
N GLY A 725 5.57 15.42 77.93
CA GLY A 725 5.75 15.22 76.49
C GLY A 725 7.15 15.55 75.96
N THR A 726 8.05 16.09 76.80
CA THR A 726 9.38 16.56 76.37
C THR A 726 10.48 15.50 76.47
N GLU A 727 11.65 15.80 75.88
CA GLU A 727 12.87 15.00 75.98
C GLU A 727 12.75 13.53 75.51
N ARG A 728 11.94 13.30 74.47
CA ARG A 728 11.89 12.01 73.74
C ARG A 728 13.30 11.64 73.25
N GLN A 729 13.83 10.52 73.74
CA GLN A 729 15.16 10.00 73.36
C GLN A 729 15.15 8.46 73.34
N GLU A 730 15.91 7.84 72.43
CA GLU A 730 16.12 6.38 72.43
C GLU A 730 16.93 5.98 73.69
N VAL A 731 16.63 4.82 74.28
CA VAL A 731 17.21 4.39 75.57
C VAL A 731 17.59 2.92 75.62
N THR A 732 18.58 2.59 76.45
CA THR A 732 18.89 1.21 76.82
C THR A 732 18.16 0.85 78.12
N LEU A 733 17.37 -0.21 78.06
CA LEU A 733 16.65 -0.77 79.21
C LEU A 733 17.49 -1.86 79.91
N TRP A 734 17.44 -1.88 81.23
CA TRP A 734 18.09 -2.88 82.08
C TRP A 734 17.06 -3.48 83.03
N TYR A 735 17.14 -4.79 83.33
CA TYR A 735 16.14 -5.44 84.18
C TYR A 735 16.70 -6.40 85.23
N HIS A 736 15.89 -6.66 86.25
CA HIS A 736 16.05 -7.82 87.13
C HIS A 736 15.08 -8.92 86.71
N GLY A 737 15.58 -10.15 86.60
CA GLY A 737 14.77 -11.30 86.18
C GLY A 737 15.27 -12.61 86.76
N GLU A 738 14.35 -13.52 87.04
CA GLU A 738 14.68 -14.89 87.46
C GLU A 738 14.64 -15.81 86.24
N PHE A 739 15.80 -16.35 85.87
CA PHE A 739 15.95 -17.30 84.77
C PHE A 739 17.20 -18.16 84.99
N ASN A 740 17.19 -19.38 84.44
CA ASN A 740 18.19 -20.42 84.73
C ASN A 740 18.37 -20.70 86.24
N GLY A 741 17.27 -20.65 87.01
CA GLY A 741 17.23 -21.00 88.44
C GLY A 741 17.94 -20.00 89.38
N LYS A 742 18.17 -18.77 88.93
CA LYS A 742 18.81 -17.71 89.72
C LYS A 742 18.24 -16.33 89.39
N THR A 743 18.30 -15.41 90.34
CA THR A 743 18.06 -13.98 90.11
C THR A 743 19.25 -13.39 89.35
N ASN A 744 18.98 -12.75 88.23
CA ASN A 744 19.95 -12.00 87.44
C ASN A 744 19.67 -10.50 87.61
N TYR A 745 20.68 -9.76 88.07
CA TYR A 745 20.61 -8.31 88.29
C TYR A 745 21.22 -7.55 87.12
N PHE A 746 20.70 -6.34 86.88
CA PHE A 746 21.05 -5.42 85.80
C PHE A 746 21.42 -6.13 84.49
N VAL A 747 20.44 -6.82 83.89
CA VAL A 747 20.56 -7.45 82.57
C VAL A 747 20.14 -6.42 81.51
N PRO A 748 21.01 -6.04 80.56
CA PRO A 748 20.63 -5.15 79.47
C PRO A 748 19.67 -5.86 78.50
N ILE A 749 18.68 -5.14 77.98
CA ILE A 749 17.87 -5.59 76.84
C ILE A 749 18.67 -5.27 75.57
N GLU A 750 19.46 -6.24 75.13
CA GLU A 750 20.36 -6.12 73.97
C GLU A 750 20.35 -7.39 73.11
N PRO A 751 20.83 -7.34 71.85
CA PRO A 751 20.76 -8.49 70.94
C PRO A 751 21.63 -9.70 71.26
N GLN A 752 22.43 -9.63 72.33
CA GLN A 752 23.40 -10.65 72.76
C GLN A 752 23.37 -10.81 74.29
N GLY A 753 24.35 -11.52 74.84
CA GLY A 753 24.50 -11.65 76.30
C GLY A 753 23.33 -12.35 77.00
N ARG A 754 23.17 -12.07 78.30
CA ARG A 754 22.21 -12.79 79.18
C ARG A 754 20.74 -12.55 78.82
N ASN A 755 20.43 -11.56 78.00
CA ASN A 755 19.07 -11.38 77.50
C ASN A 755 18.61 -12.60 76.68
N ARG A 756 19.55 -13.27 75.96
CA ARG A 756 19.26 -14.50 75.21
C ARG A 756 18.97 -15.72 76.08
N ASP A 757 19.37 -15.70 77.35
CA ASP A 757 19.08 -16.76 78.33
C ASP A 757 17.63 -16.70 78.88
N ASN A 758 16.86 -15.66 78.54
CA ASN A 758 15.52 -15.40 79.06
C ASN A 758 14.48 -15.28 77.93
N PRO A 759 14.11 -16.40 77.25
CA PRO A 759 13.18 -16.38 76.13
C PRO A 759 11.74 -16.09 76.59
N LEU A 760 11.11 -15.11 75.93
CA LEU A 760 9.69 -14.86 76.02
C LEU A 760 8.89 -16.02 75.40
N SER A 761 7.71 -16.28 75.95
CA SER A 761 6.82 -17.36 75.49
C SER A 761 5.35 -16.98 75.67
N MET A 762 4.47 -17.61 74.91
CA MET A 762 3.01 -17.48 75.02
C MET A 762 2.29 -18.81 74.78
N THR A 763 1.01 -18.87 75.14
CA THR A 763 0.09 -19.97 74.79
C THR A 763 -0.97 -19.45 73.82
N LEU A 764 -1.20 -20.17 72.71
CA LEU A 764 -2.10 -19.73 71.64
C LEU A 764 -3.58 -19.86 72.03
N GLY A 765 -3.96 -20.98 72.66
CA GLY A 765 -5.31 -21.27 73.15
C GLY A 765 -5.65 -20.65 74.52
N ASP A 766 -4.95 -19.58 74.91
CA ASP A 766 -5.34 -18.72 76.04
C ASP A 766 -6.73 -18.13 75.78
N SER A 767 -7.65 -18.30 76.74
CA SER A 767 -9.06 -17.96 76.56
C SER A 767 -9.32 -16.47 76.34
N TYR A 768 -8.45 -15.59 76.84
CA TYR A 768 -8.58 -14.14 76.62
C TYR A 768 -8.19 -13.72 75.19
N ARG A 769 -7.44 -14.55 74.45
CA ARG A 769 -7.15 -14.32 73.02
C ARG A 769 -8.36 -14.53 72.11
N ASN A 770 -9.44 -15.15 72.61
CA ASN A 770 -10.70 -15.35 71.88
C ASN A 770 -10.52 -15.97 70.47
N VAL A 771 -9.53 -16.88 70.32
CA VAL A 771 -9.27 -17.57 69.05
C VAL A 771 -10.36 -18.63 68.82
N PRO A 772 -11.07 -18.64 67.67
CA PRO A 772 -12.13 -19.62 67.42
C PRO A 772 -11.63 -21.06 67.40
N ASP A 773 -12.34 -21.97 68.10
CA ASP A 773 -11.97 -23.38 68.22
C ASP A 773 -11.87 -24.10 66.87
N GLU A 774 -12.80 -23.82 65.95
CA GLU A 774 -12.79 -24.39 64.60
C GLU A 774 -11.51 -24.02 63.84
N ASN A 775 -11.02 -22.79 64.01
CA ASN A 775 -9.82 -22.30 63.33
C ASN A 775 -8.54 -22.91 63.93
N ILE A 776 -8.49 -23.12 65.26
CA ILE A 776 -7.38 -23.85 65.92
C ILE A 776 -7.30 -25.28 65.37
N LYS A 777 -8.44 -25.98 65.34
CA LYS A 777 -8.54 -27.35 64.86
C LYS A 777 -8.15 -27.51 63.39
N GLU A 778 -8.68 -26.67 62.50
CA GLU A 778 -8.35 -26.70 61.07
C GLU A 778 -6.88 -26.32 60.83
N THR A 779 -6.33 -25.34 61.58
CA THR A 779 -4.90 -24.99 61.49
C THR A 779 -4.01 -26.13 61.98
N ALA A 780 -4.35 -26.79 63.09
CA ALA A 780 -3.60 -27.95 63.58
C ALA A 780 -3.58 -29.10 62.55
N ARG A 781 -4.71 -29.36 61.89
CA ARG A 781 -4.80 -30.32 60.76
C ARG A 781 -3.84 -29.92 59.62
N LEU A 782 -3.91 -28.68 59.16
CA LEU A 782 -3.11 -28.18 58.03
C LEU A 782 -1.61 -28.17 58.32
N LEU A 783 -1.20 -27.90 59.57
CA LEU A 783 0.20 -27.95 60.00
C LEU A 783 0.70 -29.35 60.38
N GLY A 784 -0.16 -30.38 60.36
CA GLY A 784 0.19 -31.74 60.80
C GLY A 784 0.50 -31.83 62.31
N LEU A 785 -0.08 -30.95 63.13
CA LEU A 785 0.18 -30.86 64.57
C LEU A 785 -0.95 -31.53 65.39
N ASN A 786 -0.61 -32.03 66.58
CA ASN A 786 -1.60 -32.44 67.57
C ASN A 786 -2.33 -31.21 68.14
N GLU A 787 -3.67 -31.22 68.12
CA GLU A 787 -4.51 -30.07 68.49
C GLU A 787 -4.24 -29.59 69.92
N ASP A 788 -4.26 -30.48 70.92
CA ASP A 788 -4.04 -30.11 72.32
C ASP A 788 -2.64 -29.50 72.55
N SER A 789 -1.62 -30.07 71.90
CA SER A 789 -0.23 -29.59 71.98
C SER A 789 -0.03 -28.24 71.29
N PHE A 790 -0.83 -27.94 70.25
CA PHE A 790 -0.84 -26.65 69.54
C PHE A 790 -1.63 -25.59 70.32
N ARG A 791 -2.76 -25.98 70.91
CA ARG A 791 -3.67 -25.14 71.67
C ARG A 791 -3.10 -24.73 73.04
N TYR A 792 -2.68 -25.70 73.85
CA TYR A 792 -2.28 -25.49 75.24
C TYR A 792 -0.76 -25.44 75.45
N GLY A 793 0.04 -25.77 74.43
CA GLY A 793 1.49 -25.71 74.51
C GLY A 793 1.99 -24.27 74.62
N THR A 794 2.75 -23.98 75.68
CA THR A 794 3.55 -22.75 75.76
C THR A 794 4.71 -22.82 74.79
N LYS A 795 4.87 -21.79 73.94
CA LYS A 795 5.84 -21.73 72.85
C LYS A 795 6.59 -20.41 72.90
N SER A 796 7.90 -20.47 72.66
CA SER A 796 8.73 -19.26 72.63
C SER A 796 8.32 -18.33 71.48
N ILE A 797 8.50 -17.04 71.72
CA ILE A 797 8.29 -15.94 70.77
C ILE A 797 9.53 -15.04 70.67
N GLY A 798 10.72 -15.54 71.02
CA GLY A 798 11.97 -14.76 71.01
C GLY A 798 12.28 -14.11 72.36
N TRP A 799 12.67 -12.84 72.36
CA TRP A 799 13.22 -12.09 73.51
C TRP A 799 12.79 -10.61 73.47
N PHE A 800 13.09 -9.84 74.52
CA PHE A 800 12.66 -8.45 74.64
C PHE A 800 13.14 -7.50 73.51
N ASP A 801 14.28 -7.77 72.87
CA ASP A 801 14.82 -6.99 71.75
C ASP A 801 14.41 -7.55 70.36
N LYS A 802 13.90 -8.78 70.30
CA LYS A 802 13.57 -9.48 69.05
C LYS A 802 12.50 -10.53 69.28
N ILE A 803 11.29 -10.22 68.84
CA ILE A 803 10.15 -11.14 68.84
C ILE A 803 10.06 -11.86 67.49
N ILE A 804 9.81 -13.16 67.55
CA ILE A 804 9.66 -14.04 66.38
C ILE A 804 8.38 -14.84 66.54
N LEU A 805 7.37 -14.53 65.74
CA LEU A 805 6.14 -15.32 65.67
C LEU A 805 6.33 -16.39 64.60
N SER A 806 6.08 -17.65 64.94
CA SER A 806 6.25 -18.83 64.07
C SER A 806 4.90 -19.47 63.73
N LYS A 807 4.92 -20.62 63.04
CA LYS A 807 3.72 -21.46 62.84
C LYS A 807 2.93 -21.75 64.12
N TYR A 808 3.58 -21.74 65.30
CA TYR A 808 2.93 -21.93 66.61
C TYR A 808 2.11 -20.73 67.11
N GLN A 809 2.23 -19.58 66.45
CA GLN A 809 1.52 -18.34 66.76
C GLN A 809 0.60 -17.91 65.61
N ARG A 810 0.37 -18.79 64.63
CA ARG A 810 -0.33 -18.53 63.37
C ARG A 810 -1.60 -19.35 63.29
N ILE A 811 -2.69 -18.74 62.83
CA ILE A 811 -3.98 -19.39 62.52
C ILE A 811 -4.33 -19.09 61.07
N PHE A 812 -4.82 -20.10 60.34
CA PHE A 812 -5.29 -19.93 58.97
C PHE A 812 -6.76 -19.48 58.94
N THR A 813 -7.05 -18.43 58.17
CA THR A 813 -8.36 -17.75 58.13
C THR A 813 -8.83 -17.42 56.70
N GLY A 814 -8.23 -18.05 55.69
CA GLY A 814 -8.55 -17.81 54.29
C GLY A 814 -9.90 -18.38 53.84
N PRO A 815 -10.38 -18.00 52.64
CA PRO A 815 -11.69 -18.40 52.14
C PRO A 815 -11.84 -19.92 52.08
N ASN A 816 -12.91 -20.46 52.69
CA ASN A 816 -13.15 -21.89 52.82
C ASN A 816 -14.52 -22.37 52.27
N LYS A 817 -15.28 -21.44 51.69
CA LYS A 817 -16.63 -21.61 51.12
C LYS A 817 -16.72 -20.79 49.83
N ASN A 818 -17.63 -21.17 48.93
CA ASN A 818 -17.89 -20.49 47.66
C ASN A 818 -16.63 -20.33 46.78
N LEU A 819 -15.68 -21.26 46.85
CA LEU A 819 -14.49 -21.25 46.00
C LEU A 819 -14.86 -21.58 44.54
N PRO A 820 -14.18 -20.99 43.54
CA PRO A 820 -14.30 -21.42 42.16
C PRO A 820 -13.94 -22.89 41.96
N GLN A 821 -14.51 -23.51 40.93
CA GLN A 821 -14.20 -24.91 40.60
C GLN A 821 -12.72 -25.07 40.20
N GLY A 822 -12.04 -26.03 40.83
CA GLY A 822 -10.62 -26.31 40.58
C GLY A 822 -9.64 -25.63 41.54
N VAL A 823 -10.09 -24.68 42.37
CA VAL A 823 -9.28 -24.06 43.43
C VAL A 823 -9.12 -25.03 44.60
N ASP A 824 -7.88 -25.24 45.05
CA ASP A 824 -7.61 -26.07 46.23
C ASP A 824 -8.05 -25.37 47.52
N LYS A 825 -8.85 -26.07 48.32
CA LYS A 825 -9.43 -25.52 49.56
C LYS A 825 -8.34 -25.27 50.60
N ASP A 826 -7.40 -26.20 50.76
CA ASP A 826 -6.40 -26.11 51.84
C ASP A 826 -5.41 -24.96 51.55
N THR A 827 -4.97 -24.81 50.31
CA THR A 827 -4.21 -23.63 49.82
C THR A 827 -4.98 -22.33 50.02
N SER A 828 -6.28 -22.31 49.69
CA SER A 828 -7.13 -21.11 49.90
C SER A 828 -7.26 -20.74 51.38
N VAL A 829 -7.47 -21.71 52.27
CA VAL A 829 -7.51 -21.49 53.72
C VAL A 829 -6.17 -20.98 54.24
N MET A 830 -5.06 -21.61 53.82
CA MET A 830 -3.72 -21.21 54.21
C MET A 830 -3.31 -19.84 53.69
N SER A 831 -3.92 -19.33 52.62
CA SER A 831 -3.53 -18.08 51.94
C SER A 831 -3.71 -16.79 52.74
N LYS A 832 -4.54 -16.83 53.80
CA LYS A 832 -4.69 -15.74 54.77
C LYS A 832 -4.33 -16.26 56.15
N GLN A 833 -3.42 -15.56 56.81
CA GLN A 833 -2.90 -15.97 58.11
C GLN A 833 -3.14 -14.87 59.13
N LYS A 834 -3.50 -15.26 60.34
CA LYS A 834 -3.68 -14.39 61.49
C LYS A 834 -2.65 -14.76 62.54
N TRP A 835 -1.85 -13.79 62.95
CA TRP A 835 -0.72 -13.97 63.85
C TRP A 835 -1.03 -13.36 65.21
N TYR A 836 -0.62 -14.06 66.26
CA TYR A 836 -0.89 -13.70 67.64
C TYR A 836 0.41 -13.51 68.41
N GLY A 837 0.54 -12.40 69.12
CA GLY A 837 1.69 -12.11 69.96
C GLY A 837 1.30 -11.65 71.35
N GLU A 838 2.31 -11.46 72.19
CA GLU A 838 2.20 -10.88 73.52
C GLU A 838 3.55 -10.28 73.90
N TYR A 839 3.52 -9.12 74.56
CA TYR A 839 4.72 -8.39 74.91
C TYR A 839 4.54 -7.67 76.24
N TYR A 840 5.63 -7.56 76.99
CA TYR A 840 5.70 -6.83 78.25
C TYR A 840 7.12 -6.30 78.46
N LEU A 841 7.25 -5.31 79.34
CA LEU A 841 8.55 -4.96 79.93
C LEU A 841 8.69 -5.61 81.31
N PRO A 842 9.87 -6.12 81.71
CA PRO A 842 10.08 -6.75 83.02
C PRO A 842 9.62 -5.90 84.22
N ASN A 843 9.08 -6.53 85.27
CA ASN A 843 8.55 -5.85 86.46
C ASN A 843 9.58 -5.00 87.25
N TYR A 844 10.86 -5.32 87.14
CA TYR A 844 11.94 -4.54 87.72
C TYR A 844 12.82 -4.03 86.59
N LEU A 845 12.60 -2.79 86.20
CA LEU A 845 13.17 -2.17 85.02
C LEU A 845 13.87 -0.86 85.38
N PHE A 846 14.96 -0.56 84.67
CA PHE A 846 15.76 0.64 84.84
C PHE A 846 16.14 1.18 83.44
N VAL A 847 16.23 2.50 83.31
CA VAL A 847 16.34 3.18 82.00
C VAL A 847 17.61 4.02 81.95
N THR A 848 18.41 3.88 80.89
CA THR A 848 19.66 4.64 80.67
C THR A 848 19.72 5.25 79.29
N THR A 849 20.53 6.30 79.16
CA THR A 849 20.96 6.79 77.86
C THR A 849 21.80 5.71 77.12
N PRO A 850 21.70 5.61 75.78
CA PRO A 850 22.43 4.61 75.02
C PRO A 850 23.94 4.73 75.21
N GLY A 851 24.62 3.60 75.42
CA GLY A 851 26.07 3.53 75.61
C GLY A 851 26.58 3.84 77.02
N PHE A 852 25.71 4.09 78.01
CA PHE A 852 26.14 4.23 79.40
C PHE A 852 26.62 2.87 79.97
N ASP A 853 27.87 2.80 80.42
CA ASP A 853 28.49 1.58 80.96
C ASP A 853 28.09 1.33 82.44
N VAL A 854 26.85 0.88 82.62
CA VAL A 854 26.30 0.45 83.93
C VAL A 854 27.24 -0.55 84.65
N PRO A 855 27.79 -1.60 83.99
CA PRO A 855 28.74 -2.51 84.63
C PRO A 855 30.01 -1.83 85.16
N ASN A 856 30.61 -0.88 84.44
CA ASN A 856 31.80 -0.16 84.90
C ASN A 856 31.46 0.84 86.03
N TYR A 857 30.32 1.52 85.94
CA TYR A 857 29.84 2.38 87.04
C TYR A 857 29.71 1.57 88.33
N GLY A 858 29.02 0.42 88.29
CA GLY A 858 28.84 -0.44 89.46
C GLY A 858 30.15 -0.98 90.05
N ARG A 859 31.18 -1.25 89.22
CA ARG A 859 32.52 -1.65 89.69
C ARG A 859 33.29 -0.51 90.36
N THR A 860 33.02 0.74 89.99
CA THR A 860 33.78 1.91 90.46
C THR A 860 33.10 2.65 91.62
N HIS A 861 31.81 2.43 91.85
CA HIS A 861 30.98 3.16 92.83
C HIS A 861 30.33 2.25 93.89
N TYR A 862 31.03 1.21 94.34
CA TYR A 862 30.63 0.30 95.43
C TYR A 862 29.39 -0.58 95.17
N GLY A 863 29.01 -0.79 93.91
CA GLY A 863 27.87 -1.62 93.51
C GLY A 863 26.78 -0.82 92.80
N LEU A 864 25.60 -1.42 92.69
CA LEU A 864 24.38 -0.79 92.17
C LEU A 864 23.20 -1.20 93.05
N ASP A 865 22.40 -0.24 93.49
CA ASP A 865 21.14 -0.47 94.23
C ASP A 865 19.89 -0.01 93.46
N GLY A 866 20.07 0.60 92.28
CA GLY A 866 19.01 1.10 91.41
C GLY A 866 18.55 2.51 91.74
N LYS A 867 19.12 3.17 92.75
CA LYS A 867 18.80 4.55 93.16
C LYS A 867 19.72 5.60 92.56
N GLU A 868 20.74 5.21 91.80
CA GLU A 868 21.73 6.10 91.19
C GLU A 868 21.08 7.19 90.31
N ASP A 869 21.69 8.37 90.25
CA ASP A 869 21.10 9.55 89.59
C ASP A 869 21.12 9.50 88.04
N PHE A 870 21.87 8.55 87.45
CA PHE A 870 21.93 8.38 85.99
C PHE A 870 20.75 7.60 85.41
N TRP A 871 19.94 6.95 86.24
CA TRP A 871 18.73 6.25 85.79
C TRP A 871 17.64 7.27 85.46
N LEU A 872 17.09 7.20 84.24
CA LEU A 872 15.99 8.06 83.82
C LEU A 872 14.70 7.62 84.52
N ARG A 873 14.16 8.49 85.39
CA ARG A 873 12.94 8.29 86.19
C ARG A 873 11.85 9.28 85.77
N ASP A 874 10.69 9.20 86.42
CA ASP A 874 9.59 10.17 86.33
C ASP A 874 9.13 10.50 84.89
N GLY A 875 9.01 9.47 84.06
CA GLY A 875 8.60 9.58 82.65
C GLY A 875 7.86 8.33 82.16
N TYR A 876 7.83 8.15 80.85
CA TYR A 876 7.31 6.95 80.19
C TYR A 876 8.36 6.30 79.31
N ILE A 877 8.24 5.00 79.13
CA ILE A 877 8.94 4.21 78.11
C ILE A 877 7.94 3.93 76.99
N ILE A 878 8.19 4.49 75.82
CA ILE A 878 7.46 4.16 74.59
C ILE A 878 8.06 2.89 74.02
N VAL A 879 7.24 1.85 73.85
CA VAL A 879 7.59 0.65 73.09
C VAL A 879 7.22 0.88 71.63
N ASN A 880 8.24 0.94 70.78
CA ASN A 880 8.11 1.11 69.33
C ASN A 880 8.42 -0.22 68.62
N PHE A 881 7.57 -0.66 67.69
CA PHE A 881 7.73 -1.92 66.96
C PHE A 881 8.02 -1.66 65.47
N THR A 882 9.15 -2.17 64.99
CA THR A 882 9.32 -2.50 63.55
C THR A 882 8.76 -3.89 63.31
N ILE A 883 7.87 -4.07 62.32
CA ILE A 883 7.15 -5.33 62.06
C ILE A 883 7.38 -5.75 60.60
N GLU A 884 7.88 -6.96 60.39
CA GLU A 884 8.36 -7.45 59.10
C GLU A 884 8.00 -8.92 58.88
N THR A 885 7.78 -9.32 57.62
CA THR A 885 7.59 -10.73 57.24
C THR A 885 8.91 -11.36 56.82
N VAL A 886 9.15 -12.59 57.26
CA VAL A 886 10.33 -13.39 56.92
C VAL A 886 9.87 -14.69 56.29
N LYS A 887 10.50 -15.06 55.17
CA LYS A 887 10.27 -16.34 54.47
C LYS A 887 11.50 -17.22 54.56
N ASP A 888 11.30 -18.54 54.54
CA ASP A 888 12.36 -19.55 54.45
C ASP A 888 13.53 -19.33 55.44
N ASN A 889 13.24 -18.87 56.66
CA ASN A 889 14.22 -18.55 57.72
C ASN A 889 15.25 -17.45 57.34
N ASN A 890 15.00 -16.65 56.29
CA ASN A 890 15.90 -15.60 55.84
C ASN A 890 15.68 -14.27 56.58
N PHE A 891 16.13 -14.19 57.83
CA PHE A 891 16.00 -12.99 58.68
C PHE A 891 16.83 -11.77 58.22
N GLU A 892 17.76 -11.95 57.28
CA GLU A 892 18.62 -10.88 56.75
C GLU A 892 18.01 -10.14 55.55
N ASP A 893 17.00 -10.73 54.88
CA ASP A 893 16.25 -10.12 53.77
C ASP A 893 14.72 -10.33 53.97
N PRO A 894 14.11 -9.65 54.95
CA PRO A 894 12.67 -9.67 55.16
C PRO A 894 11.90 -9.20 53.90
N SER A 895 10.77 -9.84 53.62
CA SER A 895 10.02 -9.65 52.37
C SER A 895 9.18 -8.37 52.37
N LEU A 896 8.32 -8.21 53.38
CA LEU A 896 7.43 -7.05 53.55
C LEU A 896 7.70 -6.35 54.88
N SER A 897 7.41 -5.05 54.94
CA SER A 897 7.41 -4.30 56.20
C SER A 897 6.11 -3.54 56.38
N TYR A 898 5.61 -3.53 57.63
CA TYR A 898 4.36 -2.86 57.99
C TYR A 898 4.42 -1.34 57.78
N TRP A 899 5.59 -0.73 58.03
CA TRP A 899 5.77 0.72 57.84
C TRP A 899 7.16 1.15 57.32
N GLY A 900 8.14 0.25 57.27
CA GLY A 900 9.49 0.52 56.74
C GLY A 900 9.63 0.41 55.22
N ALA A 901 8.58 -0.01 54.51
CA ALA A 901 8.61 -0.16 53.05
C ALA A 901 8.58 1.19 52.32
N LYS A 902 9.31 1.30 51.21
CA LYS A 902 9.54 2.56 50.48
C LYS A 902 8.29 3.13 49.80
N ARG A 903 7.29 2.29 49.52
CA ARG A 903 6.11 2.65 48.71
C ARG A 903 4.79 2.60 49.48
N CYS A 904 4.71 1.87 50.60
CA CYS A 904 3.51 1.74 51.41
C CYS A 904 3.85 1.75 52.91
N ASN A 905 3.11 2.54 53.70
CA ASN A 905 3.26 2.64 55.15
C ASN A 905 1.87 2.45 55.78
N MET A 906 1.66 1.32 56.47
CA MET A 906 0.35 0.96 56.99
C MET A 906 -0.07 1.77 58.22
N PHE A 907 0.87 2.31 58.99
CA PHE A 907 0.55 3.27 60.06
C PHE A 907 -0.17 4.50 59.47
N THR A 908 0.36 5.05 58.39
CA THR A 908 -0.26 6.16 57.68
C THR A 908 -1.58 5.76 57.01
N ARG A 909 -1.65 4.58 56.41
CA ARG A 909 -2.86 4.07 55.74
C ARG A 909 -4.03 3.85 56.69
N GLU A 910 -3.78 3.18 57.80
CA GLU A 910 -4.76 2.86 58.86
C GLU A 910 -5.06 4.07 59.76
N GLY A 911 -4.48 5.25 59.46
CA GLY A 911 -4.87 6.52 60.07
C GLY A 911 -4.25 6.80 61.43
N PHE A 912 -3.04 6.29 61.71
CA PHE A 912 -2.27 6.60 62.90
C PHE A 912 -2.10 8.12 63.08
N LYS A 913 -2.18 8.58 64.33
CA LYS A 913 -1.99 9.98 64.70
C LYS A 913 -0.59 10.16 65.28
N ARG A 914 0.17 11.09 64.70
CA ARG A 914 1.55 11.44 65.14
C ARG A 914 1.58 12.42 66.30
N GLU A 915 0.42 12.84 66.77
CA GLU A 915 0.20 13.67 67.95
C GLU A 915 -0.93 13.04 68.75
N LYS A 916 -0.75 12.86 70.06
CA LYS A 916 -1.80 12.38 70.96
C LYS A 916 -1.73 13.13 72.28
N THR A 917 -2.84 13.73 72.69
CA THR A 917 -2.98 14.40 73.99
C THR A 917 -3.41 13.38 75.04
N ASP A 918 -2.77 13.42 76.21
CA ASP A 918 -3.13 12.59 77.36
C ASP A 918 -4.26 13.21 78.20
N TYR A 919 -4.63 12.53 79.29
CA TYR A 919 -5.62 13.02 80.26
C TYR A 919 -5.23 14.34 80.96
N TYR A 920 -3.94 14.65 81.05
CA TYR A 920 -3.39 15.82 81.75
C TYR A 920 -3.12 17.01 80.82
N GLU A 921 -3.72 16.99 79.62
CA GLU A 921 -3.55 17.97 78.56
C GLU A 921 -2.07 18.12 78.12
N LYS A 922 -1.31 17.02 78.16
CA LYS A 922 0.06 16.93 77.64
C LYS A 922 0.07 16.27 76.28
N GLU A 923 0.76 16.90 75.34
CA GLU A 923 0.85 16.47 73.95
C GLU A 923 2.12 15.65 73.76
N PHE A 924 1.97 14.46 73.17
CA PHE A 924 3.07 13.56 72.87
C PHE A 924 3.26 13.46 71.36
N ILE A 925 4.49 13.69 70.91
CA ILE A 925 4.90 13.53 69.51
C ILE A 925 5.27 12.06 69.27
N LEU A 926 4.54 11.43 68.36
CA LEU A 926 4.56 9.99 68.08
C LEU A 926 5.16 9.69 66.71
N THR A 927 5.82 8.55 66.62
CA THR A 927 6.40 8.01 65.39
C THR A 927 5.72 6.70 65.01
N ASP A 928 5.80 6.33 63.73
CA ASP A 928 5.31 5.05 63.26
C ASP A 928 5.98 3.91 64.04
N GLY A 929 5.19 2.90 64.38
CA GLY A 929 5.60 1.83 65.29
C GLY A 929 5.33 2.08 66.77
N ASP A 930 4.98 3.28 67.25
CA ASP A 930 4.70 3.49 68.69
C ASP A 930 3.42 2.75 69.13
N ILE A 931 3.54 1.76 70.02
CA ILE A 931 2.44 0.86 70.42
C ILE A 931 1.88 1.16 71.81
N VAL A 932 2.75 1.40 72.80
CA VAL A 932 2.36 1.45 74.21
C VAL A 932 3.32 2.29 75.04
N PHE A 933 2.80 2.99 76.04
CA PHE A 933 3.56 3.71 77.04
C PHE A 933 3.57 2.90 78.35
N TYR A 934 4.77 2.65 78.89
CA TYR A 934 4.96 2.11 80.24
C TYR A 934 5.42 3.20 81.19
N ASP A 935 4.93 3.23 82.43
CA ASP A 935 5.50 4.07 83.48
C ASP A 935 6.93 3.62 83.86
N THR A 936 7.87 4.57 84.01
CA THR A 936 9.21 4.27 84.55
C THR A 936 9.21 4.01 86.06
N ASP A 937 8.18 4.51 86.75
CA ASP A 937 8.08 4.62 88.20
C ASP A 937 7.05 3.66 88.83
N LYS A 938 6.30 2.92 88.03
CA LYS A 938 5.24 2.01 88.48
C LYS A 938 5.43 0.59 87.91
N ARG A 939 5.18 -0.42 88.75
CA ARG A 939 5.30 -1.84 88.38
C ARG A 939 4.10 -2.66 88.88
N ALA A 940 3.82 -3.78 88.22
CA ALA A 940 2.69 -4.65 88.52
C ALA A 940 2.75 -5.21 89.95
N SER A 941 3.95 -5.51 90.47
CA SER A 941 4.12 -6.00 91.85
C SER A 941 3.65 -5.01 92.93
N ASP A 942 3.50 -3.71 92.61
CA ASP A 942 2.97 -2.74 93.57
C ASP A 942 1.45 -2.92 93.80
N ASP A 943 0.72 -3.56 92.87
CA ASP A 943 -0.72 -3.85 93.01
C ASP A 943 -1.01 -5.11 93.84
N TYR A 944 -0.02 -6.01 93.97
CA TYR A 944 -0.13 -7.29 94.67
C TYR A 944 0.60 -7.30 96.03
N GLY A 945 0.92 -6.11 96.56
CA GLY A 945 1.62 -5.95 97.83
C GLY A 945 0.91 -6.63 99.00
N ILE A 946 1.55 -7.64 99.59
CA ILE A 946 1.05 -8.33 100.79
C ILE A 946 1.08 -7.35 101.96
N GLY A 947 -0.10 -7.05 102.52
CA GLY A 947 -0.26 -6.33 103.78
C GLY A 947 0.23 -7.15 104.98
N GLY A 948 1.54 -7.32 105.10
CA GLY A 948 2.17 -7.81 106.32
C GLY A 948 2.25 -6.66 107.33
N THR A 949 1.45 -6.75 108.40
CA THR A 949 1.55 -5.83 109.54
C THR A 949 2.86 -6.03 110.29
N HIS A 950 3.70 -5.00 110.31
CA HIS A 950 4.81 -4.82 111.24
C HIS A 950 4.82 -3.38 111.75
#